data_AF-A0A945CMY2-F1
#
_entry.id   AF-A0A945CMY2-F1
#
_cell.length_a   1.000
_cell.length_b   1.000
_cell.length_c   1.000
_cell.angle_alpha   90.00
_cell.angle_beta   90.00
_cell.angle_gamma   90.00
#
_symmetry.space_group_name_H-M   'P 1'
#
loop_
_entity.id
_entity.type
_entity.pdbx_description
1 polymer ?
#
loop_
_entity_poly.entity_id
_entity_poly.type
_entity_poly.pdbx_seq_one_letter_code
_entity_poly.pdbx_strand_id
1 'polypeptide(L)'
;MKRETPSPHQHVENITAASHVYRIRVNGTADGTNTRDPIGYGSYDQAWESNLSVRMENIGDELVESPWIVVNGRRSWRTIDDILGEILEEGMSDAEKARAIWEFARHHRYHTTTADDEVKDTVKMLNVYGYTLCWDEAYTVANLWQAAGLEIRRGVPHGHCTTEVFYDGRYHLLDSDEHLLVLLRDNETIAGEEEIARDHDLMKRSHAYGILSPEKRRTSEQAASVFVHTGPRSGGRPFVGDHRMEIDLRPGESLAWEWSDRGKYHGHGRRPPRLSNGRLQFVPRLDSTFATWTEEAANLQATENGLRPLDPKKESLLVYRLSAPYVMVGGSVGLDASWSLEFSRDGDHWSAVDAEEEDRLLDLHLPHDGLATYCCYLRLRGVGQSLPHLTVEIDLQMAPLSLPALEVGDNEISYSDKNPGSRQLRITHTWLERDDSTPPLAPSHPLFPEPGADVDGTQFTFSWEAVPDATDYHFHLGPTEDLQYVLSPTFEKLISKTPSAGKAEWRIPCEGLLNSGQTYYWQIRSRNADGLWGAWSPVWSFIPQGPGVPLDPQLEIDWAERRIALNWRPNPQGSPVDYYEVYGSDERGFTASHEPYAVFTGRDQEEEIFPANLLATANETRLIVVAPDIPENRGNRAFYRIVAVDAQGRRSGPSDFVEAPRPFIHTLPPQNAVAGQTCTYLIKALRSTGDLRCISDGPHRYFSAFRDGDEPRFLLDEAPSFIHLDANTGLLTAAPGPEHLGYHTITFRVQNGQGGVDLQGFDLEIIAL
;
A
#
# COMPACT_ATOMS: atom_id res chain seq x y z
N MET A 1 -19.64 -27.25 -24.07
CA MET A 1 -21.08 -27.03 -23.91
C MET A 1 -21.30 -25.56 -23.58
N LYS A 2 -22.27 -24.89 -24.19
CA LYS A 2 -22.66 -23.54 -23.72
C LYS A 2 -23.26 -23.73 -22.33
N ARG A 3 -22.65 -23.16 -21.30
CA ARG A 3 -23.22 -23.14 -19.95
C ARG A 3 -24.58 -22.43 -20.04
N GLU A 4 -25.65 -23.03 -19.51
CA GLU A 4 -26.94 -22.36 -19.43
C GLU A 4 -26.78 -21.12 -18.54
N THR A 5 -27.34 -19.98 -18.96
CA THR A 5 -27.32 -18.77 -18.14
C THR A 5 -28.23 -19.01 -16.94
N PRO A 6 -27.74 -18.91 -15.69
CA PRO A 6 -28.58 -19.10 -14.51
C PRO A 6 -29.72 -18.07 -14.50
N SER A 7 -30.89 -18.49 -14.02
CA SER A 7 -32.05 -17.61 -13.90
C SER A 7 -31.95 -16.79 -12.61
N PRO A 8 -32.31 -15.50 -12.62
CA PRO A 8 -32.31 -14.68 -11.40
C PRO A 8 -33.30 -15.18 -10.35
N HIS A 9 -32.84 -15.22 -9.11
CA HIS A 9 -33.64 -15.39 -7.90
C HIS A 9 -34.01 -14.01 -7.35
N GLN A 10 -35.16 -13.92 -6.68
CA GLN A 10 -35.64 -12.68 -6.08
C GLN A 10 -36.22 -12.93 -4.69
N HIS A 11 -35.90 -12.05 -3.75
CA HIS A 11 -36.54 -11.94 -2.43
C HIS A 11 -37.10 -10.55 -2.25
N VAL A 12 -38.36 -10.44 -1.80
CA VAL A 12 -39.03 -9.16 -1.53
C VAL A 12 -39.41 -9.10 -0.07
N GLU A 13 -38.91 -8.09 0.63
CA GLU A 13 -39.19 -7.82 2.03
C GLU A 13 -39.97 -6.51 2.18
N ASN A 14 -41.09 -6.53 2.90
CA ASN A 14 -41.85 -5.32 3.22
C ASN A 14 -41.50 -4.88 4.65
N ILE A 15 -40.99 -3.65 4.77
CA ILE A 15 -40.51 -3.06 6.01
C ILE A 15 -41.56 -2.11 6.57
N THR A 16 -41.93 -2.36 7.82
CA THR A 16 -42.92 -1.56 8.55
C THR A 16 -42.42 -1.04 9.89
N ALA A 17 -41.18 -1.36 10.27
CA ALA A 17 -40.51 -0.99 11.53
C ALA A 17 -39.17 -0.26 11.27
N ALA A 18 -38.75 0.62 12.19
CA ALA A 18 -37.49 1.38 12.09
C ALA A 18 -36.25 0.50 12.23
N SER A 19 -36.43 -0.74 12.72
CA SER A 19 -35.43 -1.79 12.78
C SER A 19 -36.11 -3.07 12.35
N HIS A 20 -35.52 -3.79 11.40
CA HIS A 20 -36.06 -5.04 10.88
C HIS A 20 -34.94 -6.00 10.50
N VAL A 21 -35.07 -7.28 10.83
CA VAL A 21 -34.08 -8.31 10.51
C VAL A 21 -34.77 -9.46 9.80
N TYR A 22 -34.18 -9.91 8.70
CA TYR A 22 -34.65 -11.04 7.90
C TYR A 22 -33.46 -11.83 7.34
N ARG A 23 -33.74 -13.00 6.76
CA ARG A 23 -32.70 -13.90 6.25
C ARG A 23 -32.97 -14.33 4.82
N ILE A 24 -31.90 -14.42 4.03
CA ILE A 24 -31.91 -14.97 2.67
C ILE A 24 -30.89 -16.08 2.61
N ARG A 25 -31.29 -17.24 2.10
CA ARG A 25 -30.37 -18.34 1.80
C ARG A 25 -30.01 -18.32 0.32
N VAL A 26 -28.72 -18.18 0.02
CA VAL A 26 -28.17 -18.33 -1.33
C VAL A 26 -27.63 -19.75 -1.46
N ASN A 27 -28.13 -20.52 -2.43
CA ASN A 27 -27.62 -21.85 -2.72
C ASN A 27 -26.50 -21.82 -3.76
N GLY A 28 -26.01 -23.02 -4.10
CA GLY A 28 -24.88 -23.20 -4.99
C GLY A 28 -23.56 -23.22 -4.24
N THR A 29 -22.49 -22.97 -4.98
CA THR A 29 -21.10 -23.18 -4.53
C THR A 29 -20.19 -22.01 -4.88
N ALA A 30 -20.68 -21.03 -5.65
CA ALA A 30 -19.95 -19.83 -6.03
C ALA A 30 -20.72 -18.58 -5.58
N ASP A 31 -19.98 -17.52 -5.27
CA ASP A 31 -20.45 -16.14 -5.09
C ASP A 31 -19.33 -15.15 -5.47
N GLY A 32 -19.59 -13.84 -5.35
CA GLY A 32 -18.59 -12.82 -5.59
C GLY A 32 -17.40 -12.84 -4.60
N THR A 33 -17.58 -13.32 -3.36
CA THR A 33 -16.51 -13.37 -2.35
C THR A 33 -15.55 -14.53 -2.62
N ASN A 34 -16.05 -15.73 -2.87
CA ASN A 34 -15.22 -16.92 -3.10
C ASN A 34 -14.70 -17.03 -4.54
N THR A 35 -15.10 -16.15 -5.45
CA THR A 35 -14.50 -16.05 -6.80
C THR A 35 -13.65 -14.80 -7.01
N ARG A 36 -13.42 -14.03 -5.94
CA ARG A 36 -12.58 -12.82 -5.93
C ARG A 36 -11.18 -13.16 -5.47
N ASP A 37 -10.19 -12.72 -6.25
CA ASP A 37 -8.79 -12.80 -5.84
C ASP A 37 -8.51 -11.87 -4.65
N PRO A 38 -7.45 -12.14 -3.86
CA PRO A 38 -7.02 -11.24 -2.81
C PRO A 38 -6.85 -9.81 -3.31
N ILE A 39 -7.17 -8.84 -2.47
CA ILE A 39 -7.03 -7.41 -2.79
C ILE A 39 -5.55 -7.03 -2.66
N GLY A 40 -5.00 -6.36 -3.67
CA GLY A 40 -3.60 -5.93 -3.71
C GLY A 40 -3.47 -4.49 -4.17
N TYR A 41 -2.23 -4.07 -4.45
CA TYR A 41 -1.93 -2.75 -5.00
C TYR A 41 -2.65 -2.53 -6.34
N GLY A 42 -2.58 -3.50 -7.26
CA GLY A 42 -3.32 -3.48 -8.51
C GLY A 42 -4.78 -3.88 -8.32
N SER A 43 -5.63 -3.58 -9.30
CA SER A 43 -7.01 -4.08 -9.31
C SER A 43 -7.02 -5.61 -9.26
N TYR A 44 -7.91 -6.14 -8.43
CA TYR A 44 -8.12 -7.57 -8.26
C TYR A 44 -9.05 -8.12 -9.36
N ASP A 45 -8.86 -9.40 -9.69
CA ASP A 45 -9.76 -10.14 -10.56
C ASP A 45 -10.89 -10.79 -9.76
N GLN A 46 -12.04 -10.97 -10.40
CA GLN A 46 -13.17 -11.71 -9.84
C GLN A 46 -13.83 -12.50 -10.97
N ALA A 47 -13.80 -13.82 -10.86
CA ALA A 47 -14.22 -14.70 -11.95
C ALA A 47 -15.74 -14.70 -12.16
N TRP A 48 -16.52 -14.36 -11.13
CA TRP A 48 -17.98 -14.34 -11.21
C TRP A 48 -18.62 -13.42 -10.16
N GLU A 49 -19.84 -12.97 -10.39
CA GLU A 49 -20.61 -12.18 -9.42
C GLU A 49 -22.02 -12.76 -9.31
N SER A 50 -22.42 -13.13 -8.10
CA SER A 50 -23.75 -13.65 -7.79
C SER A 50 -24.77 -12.53 -7.63
N ASN A 51 -24.38 -11.40 -7.07
CA ASN A 51 -25.27 -10.29 -6.75
C ASN A 51 -25.59 -9.49 -8.01
N LEU A 52 -26.88 -9.27 -8.28
CA LEU A 52 -27.30 -8.41 -9.40
C LEU A 52 -27.70 -7.04 -8.88
N SER A 53 -28.65 -7.00 -7.94
CA SER A 53 -29.10 -5.76 -7.35
C SER A 53 -29.76 -5.93 -5.98
N VAL A 54 -29.71 -4.85 -5.20
CA VAL A 54 -30.55 -4.64 -4.03
C VAL A 54 -31.25 -3.29 -4.19
N ARG A 55 -32.58 -3.29 -4.24
CA ARG A 55 -33.39 -2.07 -4.41
C ARG A 55 -34.20 -1.78 -3.16
N MET A 56 -34.02 -0.60 -2.60
CA MET A 56 -34.75 -0.09 -1.45
C MET A 56 -35.70 1.03 -1.91
N GLU A 57 -37.00 0.83 -1.77
CA GLU A 57 -38.04 1.71 -2.32
C GLU A 57 -39.04 2.16 -1.26
N ASN A 58 -39.28 3.46 -1.16
CA ASN A 58 -40.37 3.99 -0.38
C ASN A 58 -41.70 3.86 -1.15
N ILE A 59 -42.51 2.87 -0.75
CA ILE A 59 -43.83 2.59 -1.32
C ILE A 59 -44.97 3.24 -0.51
N GLY A 60 -44.64 4.02 0.52
CA GLY A 60 -45.58 4.67 1.41
C GLY A 60 -45.91 6.11 1.03
N ASP A 61 -46.46 6.82 2.01
CA ASP A 61 -46.95 8.20 1.85
C ASP A 61 -46.12 9.22 2.67
N GLU A 62 -45.14 8.75 3.45
CA GLU A 62 -44.30 9.55 4.34
C GLU A 62 -42.83 9.48 3.92
N LEU A 63 -42.04 10.49 4.30
CA LEU A 63 -40.58 10.48 4.10
C LEU A 63 -39.94 9.37 4.93
N VAL A 64 -39.03 8.59 4.35
CA VAL A 64 -38.17 7.67 5.10
C VAL A 64 -36.79 8.31 5.25
N GLU A 65 -36.42 8.64 6.49
CA GLU A 65 -35.22 9.38 6.85
C GLU A 65 -34.05 8.42 7.05
N SER A 66 -32.99 8.59 6.24
CA SER A 66 -31.74 7.86 6.37
C SER A 66 -31.88 6.32 6.48
N PRO A 67 -32.67 5.64 5.62
CA PRO A 67 -32.77 4.19 5.67
C PRO A 67 -31.47 3.53 5.19
N TRP A 68 -31.10 2.39 5.78
CA TRP A 68 -29.88 1.66 5.47
C TRP A 68 -30.06 0.15 5.65
N ILE A 69 -29.21 -0.61 4.95
CA ILE A 69 -29.14 -2.07 5.09
C ILE A 69 -27.70 -2.53 5.35
N VAL A 70 -27.56 -3.56 6.18
CA VAL A 70 -26.30 -4.22 6.49
C VAL A 70 -26.50 -5.73 6.33
N VAL A 71 -25.61 -6.37 5.57
CA VAL A 71 -25.61 -7.82 5.34
C VAL A 71 -24.49 -8.45 6.15
N ASN A 72 -24.84 -9.50 6.91
CA ASN A 72 -23.93 -10.27 7.76
C ASN A 72 -23.12 -9.39 8.74
N GLY A 73 -23.70 -8.29 9.20
CA GLY A 73 -23.09 -7.38 10.18
C GLY A 73 -21.84 -6.63 9.70
N ARG A 74 -21.54 -6.62 8.40
CA ARG A 74 -20.30 -6.05 7.84
C ARG A 74 -20.58 -4.87 6.91
N ARG A 75 -19.58 -4.01 6.71
CA ARG A 75 -19.58 -2.90 5.74
C ARG A 75 -20.61 -1.82 6.02
N SER A 76 -20.85 -1.53 7.30
CA SER A 76 -21.72 -0.41 7.70
C SER A 76 -20.97 0.93 7.63
N TRP A 77 -20.20 1.18 6.57
CA TRP A 77 -19.26 2.29 6.47
C TRP A 77 -19.93 3.64 6.17
N ARG A 78 -20.87 4.06 7.02
CA ARG A 78 -21.67 5.27 6.79
C ARG A 78 -20.98 6.53 7.28
N THR A 79 -20.09 6.40 8.25
CA THR A 79 -19.27 7.44 8.86
C THR A 79 -17.90 6.87 9.23
N ILE A 80 -16.94 7.74 9.57
CA ILE A 80 -15.64 7.32 10.12
C ILE A 80 -15.81 6.48 11.40
N ASP A 81 -16.74 6.85 12.27
CA ASP A 81 -16.99 6.11 13.52
C ASP A 81 -17.53 4.71 13.24
N ASP A 82 -18.42 4.54 12.25
CA ASP A 82 -18.92 3.21 11.88
C ASP A 82 -17.83 2.34 11.26
N ILE A 83 -16.92 2.94 10.48
CA ILE A 83 -15.75 2.24 9.93
C ILE A 83 -14.85 1.76 11.08
N LEU A 84 -14.50 2.64 12.01
CA LEU A 84 -13.69 2.27 13.16
C LEU A 84 -14.37 1.25 14.08
N GLY A 85 -15.70 1.28 14.19
CA GLY A 85 -16.48 0.28 14.93
C GLY A 85 -16.41 -1.13 14.34
N GLU A 86 -16.09 -1.28 13.05
CA GLU A 86 -15.82 -2.57 12.41
C GLU A 86 -14.35 -3.00 12.54
N ILE A 87 -13.42 -2.04 12.61
CA ILE A 87 -11.97 -2.31 12.63
C ILE A 87 -11.44 -2.55 14.05
N LEU A 88 -11.91 -1.77 15.02
CA LEU A 88 -11.32 -1.67 16.35
C LEU A 88 -12.11 -2.45 17.39
N GLU A 89 -11.38 -3.12 18.28
CA GLU A 89 -11.94 -3.80 19.45
C GLU A 89 -11.57 -3.06 20.74
N GLU A 90 -12.42 -3.21 21.76
CA GLU A 90 -12.14 -2.65 23.08
C GLU A 90 -10.86 -3.27 23.67
N GLY A 91 -9.93 -2.44 24.12
CA GLY A 91 -8.69 -2.88 24.75
C GLY A 91 -7.47 -2.97 23.82
N MET A 92 -7.64 -2.74 22.51
CA MET A 92 -6.50 -2.64 21.59
C MET A 92 -5.51 -1.54 22.02
N SER A 93 -4.23 -1.90 22.05
CA SER A 93 -3.10 -0.98 22.13
C SER A 93 -3.02 -0.08 20.90
N ASP A 94 -2.27 1.01 20.99
CA ASP A 94 -2.10 1.93 19.87
C ASP A 94 -1.39 1.27 18.66
N ALA A 95 -0.49 0.32 18.92
CA ALA A 95 0.14 -0.52 17.89
C ALA A 95 -0.89 -1.43 17.19
N GLU A 96 -1.78 -2.08 17.94
CA GLU A 96 -2.84 -2.95 17.39
C GLU A 96 -3.85 -2.14 16.57
N LYS A 97 -4.29 -0.98 17.06
CA LYS A 97 -5.15 -0.06 16.29
C LYS A 97 -4.48 0.37 14.99
N ALA A 98 -3.20 0.76 15.06
CA ALA A 98 -2.45 1.20 13.89
C ALA A 98 -2.39 0.09 12.82
N ARG A 99 -2.07 -1.14 13.27
CA ARG A 99 -2.01 -2.33 12.40
C ARG A 99 -3.37 -2.69 11.81
N ALA A 100 -4.43 -2.71 12.62
CA ALA A 100 -5.78 -3.06 12.18
C ALA A 100 -6.30 -2.09 11.11
N ILE A 101 -6.06 -0.78 11.29
CA ILE A 101 -6.44 0.25 10.32
C ILE A 101 -5.67 0.09 9.00
N TRP A 102 -4.36 -0.16 9.05
CA TRP A 102 -3.56 -0.39 7.85
C TRP A 102 -4.01 -1.65 7.08
N GLU A 103 -4.27 -2.75 7.80
CA GLU A 103 -4.78 -3.99 7.23
C GLU A 103 -6.15 -3.82 6.59
N PHE A 104 -7.05 -3.07 7.23
CA PHE A 104 -8.33 -2.72 6.66
C PHE A 104 -8.16 -1.90 5.37
N ALA A 105 -7.36 -0.83 5.41
CA ALA A 105 -7.21 0.09 4.28
C ALA A 105 -6.69 -0.64 3.03
N ARG A 106 -5.63 -1.44 3.14
CA ARG A 106 -5.03 -2.15 2.00
C ARG A 106 -5.92 -3.25 1.40
N HIS A 107 -6.92 -3.74 2.13
CA HIS A 107 -7.84 -4.79 1.66
C HIS A 107 -9.16 -4.27 1.08
N HIS A 108 -9.37 -2.95 1.04
CA HIS A 108 -10.64 -2.36 0.59
C HIS A 108 -10.50 -1.37 -0.57
N ARG A 109 -9.32 -1.34 -1.21
CA ARG A 109 -9.05 -0.46 -2.33
C ARG A 109 -8.02 -1.06 -3.29
N TYR A 110 -7.85 -0.45 -4.45
CA TYR A 110 -6.70 -0.67 -5.34
C TYR A 110 -6.14 0.67 -5.86
N HIS A 111 -4.97 0.66 -6.50
CA HIS A 111 -4.24 1.86 -6.90
C HIS A 111 -4.74 2.46 -8.24
N THR A 112 -5.44 3.61 -8.16
CA THR A 112 -5.85 4.47 -9.29
C THR A 112 -6.23 5.86 -8.75
N THR A 113 -6.61 6.81 -9.60
CA THR A 113 -6.96 8.17 -9.12
C THR A 113 -8.18 8.74 -9.84
N THR A 114 -8.91 9.63 -9.15
CA THR A 114 -9.82 10.60 -9.79
C THR A 114 -9.06 11.83 -10.31
N ALA A 115 -7.80 12.02 -9.89
CA ALA A 115 -6.97 13.20 -10.13
C ALA A 115 -7.62 14.53 -9.66
N ASP A 116 -8.42 14.43 -8.61
CA ASP A 116 -8.95 15.53 -7.80
C ASP A 116 -8.94 15.13 -6.30
N ASP A 117 -9.61 15.91 -5.46
CA ASP A 117 -9.57 15.74 -4.00
C ASP A 117 -10.72 14.88 -3.44
N GLU A 118 -11.60 14.30 -4.28
CA GLU A 118 -12.82 13.61 -3.81
C GLU A 118 -12.53 12.38 -2.94
N VAL A 119 -11.42 11.69 -3.23
CA VAL A 119 -11.08 10.40 -2.62
C VAL A 119 -10.30 10.56 -1.31
N LYS A 120 -9.98 11.79 -0.90
CA LYS A 120 -9.38 12.05 0.44
C LYS A 120 -10.34 11.77 1.58
N ASP A 121 -11.64 11.86 1.32
CA ASP A 121 -12.66 11.46 2.29
C ASP A 121 -12.77 9.94 2.31
N THR A 122 -12.49 9.33 3.46
CA THR A 122 -12.44 7.88 3.61
C THR A 122 -13.80 7.21 3.41
N VAL A 123 -14.90 7.89 3.75
CA VAL A 123 -16.26 7.36 3.54
C VAL A 123 -16.58 7.32 2.06
N LYS A 124 -16.24 8.38 1.31
CA LYS A 124 -16.36 8.40 -0.17
C LYS A 124 -15.44 7.37 -0.81
N MET A 125 -14.19 7.27 -0.36
CA MET A 125 -13.23 6.29 -0.84
C MET A 125 -13.80 4.88 -0.76
N LEU A 126 -14.34 4.48 0.40
CA LEU A 126 -14.84 3.12 0.59
C LEU A 126 -16.14 2.84 -0.15
N ASN A 127 -17.07 3.80 -0.22
CA ASN A 127 -18.42 3.56 -0.73
C ASN A 127 -18.62 3.94 -2.20
N VAL A 128 -17.96 5.01 -2.65
CA VAL A 128 -18.18 5.61 -3.98
C VAL A 128 -17.12 5.13 -4.98
N TYR A 129 -15.85 5.16 -4.58
CA TYR A 129 -14.73 4.97 -5.50
C TYR A 129 -14.13 3.57 -5.43
N GLY A 130 -13.74 3.09 -4.25
CA GLY A 130 -13.13 1.79 -4.02
C GLY A 130 -11.66 1.70 -4.45
N TYR A 131 -11.00 2.85 -4.58
CA TYR A 131 -9.64 2.97 -5.10
C TYR A 131 -8.99 4.28 -4.66
N THR A 132 -7.65 4.36 -4.62
CA THR A 132 -6.88 5.55 -4.18
C THR A 132 -5.52 5.64 -4.88
N LEU A 133 -4.95 6.84 -4.98
CA LEU A 133 -3.54 7.04 -5.29
C LEU A 133 -2.76 7.26 -3.99
N CYS A 134 -1.43 7.17 -4.00
CA CYS A 134 -0.58 7.41 -2.82
C CYS A 134 -0.95 8.67 -2.02
N TRP A 135 -1.29 9.76 -2.70
CA TRP A 135 -1.70 11.00 -2.04
C TRP A 135 -2.99 10.83 -1.24
N ASP A 136 -4.03 10.23 -1.84
CA ASP A 136 -5.35 10.03 -1.25
C ASP A 136 -5.31 8.93 -0.18
N GLU A 137 -4.55 7.87 -0.43
CA GLU A 137 -4.38 6.76 0.50
C GLU A 137 -3.69 7.20 1.80
N ALA A 138 -2.70 8.09 1.70
CA ALA A 138 -2.09 8.68 2.87
C ALA A 138 -3.07 9.53 3.71
N TYR A 139 -4.15 10.06 3.10
CA TYR A 139 -5.27 10.65 3.84
C TYR A 139 -6.16 9.58 4.47
N THR A 140 -6.51 8.51 3.75
CA THR A 140 -7.31 7.39 4.30
C THR A 140 -6.81 6.92 5.66
N VAL A 141 -5.54 6.48 5.74
CA VAL A 141 -4.98 5.99 7.01
C VAL A 141 -4.82 7.10 8.03
N ALA A 142 -4.50 8.34 7.60
CA ALA A 142 -4.38 9.47 8.52
C ALA A 142 -5.72 9.85 9.16
N ASN A 143 -6.83 9.82 8.41
CA ASN A 143 -8.16 10.13 8.93
C ASN A 143 -8.58 9.08 9.97
N LEU A 144 -8.38 7.79 9.66
CA LEU A 144 -8.72 6.70 10.55
C LEU A 144 -7.85 6.70 11.82
N TRP A 145 -6.53 6.90 11.70
CA TRP A 145 -5.64 6.99 12.86
C TRP A 145 -5.96 8.20 13.74
N GLN A 146 -6.21 9.39 13.17
CA GLN A 146 -6.61 10.57 13.93
C GLN A 146 -7.94 10.35 14.66
N ALA A 147 -8.94 9.75 14.00
CA ALA A 147 -10.22 9.42 14.62
C ALA A 147 -10.09 8.34 15.71
N ALA A 148 -9.13 7.42 15.58
CA ALA A 148 -8.77 6.45 16.61
C ALA A 148 -7.93 7.03 17.76
N GLY A 149 -7.59 8.33 17.71
CA GLY A 149 -6.83 9.03 18.74
C GLY A 149 -5.31 8.88 18.64
N LEU A 150 -4.79 8.37 17.53
CA LEU A 150 -3.36 8.18 17.30
C LEU A 150 -2.71 9.45 16.74
N GLU A 151 -1.51 9.75 17.23
CA GLU A 151 -0.70 10.84 16.68
C GLU A 151 -0.07 10.43 15.34
N ILE A 152 -0.14 11.33 14.36
CA ILE A 152 0.39 11.11 13.01
C ILE A 152 1.35 12.22 12.61
N ARG A 153 2.28 11.90 11.70
CA ARG A 153 3.07 12.90 10.99
C ARG A 153 3.13 12.60 9.50
N ARG A 154 3.37 13.65 8.71
CA ARG A 154 3.58 13.50 7.26
C ARG A 154 4.94 12.88 6.97
N GLY A 155 4.96 11.86 6.10
CA GLY A 155 6.18 11.30 5.53
C GLY A 155 6.83 12.18 4.46
N VAL A 156 8.09 11.94 4.14
CA VAL A 156 8.86 12.72 3.14
C VAL A 156 9.56 11.82 2.11
N PRO A 157 8.86 10.85 1.48
CA PRO A 157 9.42 10.12 0.35
C PRO A 157 9.41 10.98 -0.91
N HIS A 158 10.20 10.58 -1.90
CA HIS A 158 10.35 11.28 -3.18
C HIS A 158 9.51 10.63 -4.27
N GLY A 159 8.49 11.34 -4.79
CA GLY A 159 7.58 10.81 -5.81
C GLY A 159 6.51 9.85 -5.28
N HIS A 160 6.42 9.73 -3.96
CA HIS A 160 5.41 8.97 -3.22
C HIS A 160 4.81 9.85 -2.12
N CYS A 161 3.73 9.42 -1.48
CA CYS A 161 3.07 10.14 -0.40
C CYS A 161 2.63 9.17 0.69
N THR A 162 3.01 9.47 1.93
CA THR A 162 2.86 8.55 3.07
C THR A 162 2.48 9.32 4.34
N THR A 163 2.09 8.57 5.37
CA THR A 163 1.83 9.05 6.73
C THR A 163 2.47 8.06 7.70
N GLU A 164 3.15 8.59 8.71
CA GLU A 164 3.66 7.79 9.83
C GLU A 164 2.78 7.98 11.06
N VAL A 165 2.66 6.94 11.88
CA VAL A 165 1.85 6.91 13.11
C VAL A 165 2.75 6.69 14.33
N PHE A 166 2.44 7.34 15.45
CA PHE A 166 3.23 7.28 16.67
C PHE A 166 2.61 6.30 17.68
N TYR A 167 3.41 5.37 18.17
CA TYR A 167 3.12 4.53 19.32
C TYR A 167 4.44 4.03 19.92
N ASP A 168 4.42 3.50 21.14
CA ASP A 168 5.61 2.95 21.82
C ASP A 168 6.85 3.87 21.81
N GLY A 169 6.62 5.19 21.85
CA GLY A 169 7.67 6.20 21.95
C GLY A 169 8.35 6.58 20.63
N ARG A 170 7.85 6.14 19.47
CA ARG A 170 8.45 6.41 18.15
C ARG A 170 7.41 6.40 17.02
N TYR A 171 7.81 6.89 15.85
CA TYR A 171 6.98 6.83 14.64
C TYR A 171 7.26 5.57 13.84
N HIS A 172 6.22 5.05 13.18
CA HIS A 172 6.22 3.85 12.36
C HIS A 172 5.58 4.13 11.00
N LEU A 173 6.12 3.54 9.94
CA LEU A 173 5.54 3.61 8.60
C LEU A 173 4.72 2.34 8.31
N LEU A 174 3.41 2.53 8.20
CA LEU A 174 2.48 1.53 7.67
C LEU A 174 1.85 2.12 6.40
N ASP A 175 2.44 1.84 5.24
CA ASP A 175 1.97 2.39 3.98
C ASP A 175 0.99 1.42 3.31
N SER A 176 -0.30 1.75 3.35
CA SER A 176 -1.33 0.95 2.69
C SER A 176 -1.36 1.19 1.18
N ASP A 177 -0.70 2.23 0.65
CA ASP A 177 -0.61 2.45 -0.79
C ASP A 177 0.28 1.40 -1.46
N GLU A 178 1.58 1.37 -1.16
CA GLU A 178 2.48 0.36 -1.73
C GLU A 178 2.46 -0.97 -0.95
N HIS A 179 1.49 -1.16 -0.03
CA HIS A 179 1.34 -2.33 0.86
C HIS A 179 2.63 -2.61 1.65
N LEU A 180 3.27 -1.57 2.17
CA LEU A 180 4.55 -1.69 2.89
C LEU A 180 4.31 -1.78 4.40
N LEU A 181 4.89 -2.83 4.97
CA LEU A 181 5.18 -2.94 6.40
C LEU A 181 6.56 -3.58 6.51
N VAL A 182 7.54 -2.74 6.82
CA VAL A 182 8.95 -3.13 6.87
C VAL A 182 9.34 -3.32 8.33
N LEU A 183 9.96 -4.46 8.64
CA LEU A 183 10.41 -4.76 10.01
C LEU A 183 11.89 -4.43 10.17
N LEU A 184 12.28 -3.95 11.35
CA LEU A 184 13.67 -3.86 11.77
C LEU A 184 14.29 -5.26 11.97
N ARG A 185 15.59 -5.32 12.26
CA ARG A 185 16.35 -6.58 12.36
C ARG A 185 15.91 -7.50 13.51
N ASP A 186 15.10 -6.99 14.42
CA ASP A 186 14.41 -7.78 15.45
C ASP A 186 13.18 -8.54 14.91
N ASN A 187 12.77 -8.30 13.65
CA ASN A 187 11.57 -8.85 13.02
C ASN A 187 10.28 -8.66 13.84
N GLU A 188 10.24 -7.63 14.67
CA GLU A 188 9.11 -7.30 15.54
C GLU A 188 8.72 -5.83 15.38
N THR A 189 9.72 -4.93 15.41
CA THR A 189 9.48 -3.50 15.34
C THR A 189 9.25 -3.05 13.90
N ILE A 190 8.13 -2.37 13.64
CA ILE A 190 7.86 -1.72 12.35
C ILE A 190 8.80 -0.52 12.17
N ALA A 191 9.49 -0.44 11.05
CA ALA A 191 10.39 0.65 10.71
C ALA A 191 9.62 1.95 10.43
N GLY A 192 10.21 3.09 10.79
CA GLY A 192 9.81 4.38 10.24
C GLY A 192 10.51 4.64 8.90
N GLU A 193 10.15 5.75 8.26
CA GLU A 193 10.80 6.16 7.01
C GLU A 193 12.29 6.46 7.17
N GLU A 194 12.69 6.93 8.36
CA GLU A 194 14.08 7.27 8.63
C GLU A 194 14.97 6.03 8.63
N GLU A 195 14.51 4.94 9.24
CA GLU A 195 15.23 3.67 9.21
C GLU A 195 15.31 3.09 7.81
N ILE A 196 14.23 3.16 7.02
CA ILE A 196 14.23 2.70 5.63
C ILE A 196 15.19 3.56 4.81
N ALA A 197 15.14 4.89 4.94
CA ALA A 197 16.05 5.80 4.23
C ALA A 197 17.52 5.65 4.65
N ARG A 198 17.77 5.19 5.88
CA ARG A 198 19.13 4.89 6.35
C ARG A 198 19.61 3.56 5.79
N ASP A 199 18.77 2.53 5.84
CA ASP A 199 19.07 1.14 5.46
C ASP A 199 18.04 0.58 4.47
N HIS A 200 18.30 0.77 3.17
CA HIS A 200 17.45 0.21 2.12
C HIS A 200 17.35 -1.32 2.17
N ASP A 201 18.32 -2.04 2.77
CA ASP A 201 18.25 -3.50 2.87
C ASP A 201 17.04 -3.98 3.70
N LEU A 202 16.52 -3.14 4.61
CA LEU A 202 15.25 -3.41 5.30
C LEU A 202 14.08 -3.56 4.32
N MET A 203 14.04 -2.72 3.29
CA MET A 203 13.04 -2.81 2.22
C MET A 203 13.38 -3.92 1.21
N LYS A 204 14.66 -4.10 0.86
CA LYS A 204 15.11 -5.13 -0.11
C LYS A 204 14.75 -6.55 0.31
N ARG A 205 14.62 -6.81 1.61
CA ARG A 205 14.16 -8.09 2.19
C ARG A 205 12.64 -8.18 2.40
N SER A 206 11.88 -7.15 1.99
CA SER A 206 10.42 -7.07 2.07
C SER A 206 9.75 -7.36 0.71
N HIS A 207 8.42 -7.28 0.66
CA HIS A 207 7.61 -7.40 -0.56
C HIS A 207 6.76 -6.15 -0.77
N ALA A 208 7.13 -5.34 -1.77
CA ALA A 208 6.40 -4.14 -2.15
C ALA A 208 5.28 -4.39 -3.18
N TYR A 209 4.27 -3.53 -3.17
CA TYR A 209 3.10 -3.51 -4.06
C TYR A 209 2.14 -4.70 -3.88
N GLY A 210 2.17 -5.33 -2.71
CA GLY A 210 1.17 -6.30 -2.27
C GLY A 210 1.15 -7.63 -3.00
N ILE A 211 0.21 -8.49 -2.60
CA ILE A 211 0.17 -9.92 -2.96
C ILE A 211 0.03 -10.20 -4.47
N LEU A 212 -0.59 -9.29 -5.23
CA LEU A 212 -0.78 -9.44 -6.68
C LEU A 212 0.51 -9.10 -7.47
N SER A 213 1.47 -8.44 -6.84
CA SER A 213 2.77 -8.09 -7.43
C SER A 213 3.72 -9.28 -7.38
N PRO A 214 4.43 -9.60 -8.49
CA PRO A 214 5.44 -10.65 -8.49
C PRO A 214 6.52 -10.42 -7.44
N GLU A 215 6.92 -11.50 -6.75
CA GLU A 215 8.05 -11.51 -5.82
C GLU A 215 9.35 -11.31 -6.59
N LYS A 216 9.82 -10.06 -6.63
CA LYS A 216 11.02 -9.64 -7.35
C LYS A 216 11.82 -8.64 -6.54
N ARG A 217 13.11 -8.93 -6.36
CA ARG A 217 14.05 -8.04 -5.67
C ARG A 217 14.08 -6.63 -6.26
N ARG A 218 14.11 -6.52 -7.59
CA ARG A 218 14.05 -5.23 -8.31
C ARG A 218 12.88 -4.34 -7.87
N THR A 219 11.72 -4.94 -7.64
CA THR A 219 10.51 -4.21 -7.23
C THR A 219 10.69 -3.60 -5.84
N SER A 220 11.23 -4.38 -4.89
CA SER A 220 11.53 -3.89 -3.53
C SER A 220 12.67 -2.87 -3.53
N GLU A 221 13.68 -3.01 -4.40
CA GLU A 221 14.75 -2.01 -4.57
C GLU A 221 14.21 -0.70 -5.16
N GLN A 222 13.28 -0.77 -6.12
CA GLN A 222 12.60 0.41 -6.65
C GLN A 222 11.79 1.12 -5.56
N ALA A 223 11.02 0.38 -4.75
CA ALA A 223 10.28 0.95 -3.62
C ALA A 223 11.23 1.57 -2.58
N ALA A 224 12.37 0.96 -2.29
CA ALA A 224 13.36 1.54 -1.38
C ALA A 224 13.85 2.91 -1.85
N SER A 225 14.01 3.09 -3.17
CA SER A 225 14.61 4.29 -3.77
C SER A 225 13.84 5.59 -3.56
N VAL A 226 12.56 5.52 -3.16
CA VAL A 226 11.77 6.73 -2.85
C VAL A 226 12.00 7.22 -1.43
N PHE A 227 12.52 6.38 -0.53
CA PHE A 227 12.80 6.74 0.86
C PHE A 227 14.27 7.18 1.01
N VAL A 228 14.50 8.49 1.02
CA VAL A 228 15.87 9.06 0.98
C VAL A 228 16.13 10.16 2.02
N HIS A 229 15.07 10.72 2.61
CA HIS A 229 15.18 11.79 3.60
C HIS A 229 15.61 11.24 4.96
N THR A 230 16.64 11.82 5.56
CA THR A 230 17.14 11.45 6.92
C THR A 230 17.15 12.65 7.88
N GLY A 231 16.60 13.79 7.45
CA GLY A 231 16.47 14.98 8.28
C GLY A 231 15.24 14.95 9.20
N PRO A 232 15.07 15.99 10.04
CA PRO A 232 13.91 16.10 10.90
C PRO A 232 12.60 16.10 10.09
N ARG A 233 11.55 15.51 10.68
CA ARG A 233 10.18 15.45 10.15
C ARG A 233 9.21 16.07 11.15
N SER A 234 8.22 16.79 10.64
CA SER A 234 7.18 17.40 11.47
C SER A 234 5.93 17.68 10.64
N GLY A 235 4.86 18.08 11.31
CA GLY A 235 3.57 18.39 10.70
C GLY A 235 2.69 17.14 10.54
N GLY A 236 1.39 17.37 10.32
CA GLY A 236 0.39 16.32 10.13
C GLY A 236 -0.31 16.43 8.79
N ARG A 237 -1.51 15.85 8.72
CA ARG A 237 -2.45 16.01 7.61
C ARG A 237 -3.77 16.56 8.16
N PRO A 238 -4.44 17.48 7.46
CA PRO A 238 -5.76 17.90 7.88
C PRO A 238 -6.72 16.71 7.82
N PHE A 239 -7.60 16.60 8.81
CA PHE A 239 -8.65 15.60 8.83
C PHE A 239 -9.68 15.88 7.73
N VAL A 240 -10.01 14.87 6.92
CA VAL A 240 -11.02 14.92 5.86
C VAL A 240 -11.95 13.71 6.04
N GLY A 241 -13.21 13.93 6.42
CA GLY A 241 -14.10 12.81 6.76
C GLY A 241 -15.48 13.26 7.23
N ASP A 242 -16.01 14.31 6.62
CA ASP A 242 -17.34 14.86 6.94
C ASP A 242 -18.45 14.28 6.06
N HIS A 243 -18.12 13.51 5.01
CA HIS A 243 -19.11 12.82 4.19
C HIS A 243 -19.84 11.75 4.99
N ARG A 244 -21.14 11.62 4.73
CA ARG A 244 -22.01 10.64 5.37
C ARG A 244 -22.83 9.89 4.33
N MET A 245 -22.96 8.58 4.50
CA MET A 245 -23.88 7.77 3.68
C MET A 245 -25.33 7.90 4.16
N GLU A 246 -25.83 9.13 4.22
CA GLU A 246 -27.20 9.48 4.55
C GLU A 246 -27.98 9.84 3.28
N ILE A 247 -29.18 9.30 3.16
CA ILE A 247 -30.11 9.57 2.06
C ILE A 247 -31.53 9.54 2.62
N ASP A 248 -32.39 10.43 2.18
CA ASP A 248 -33.82 10.33 2.49
C ASP A 248 -34.57 9.85 1.26
N LEU A 249 -35.58 9.00 1.45
CA LEU A 249 -36.42 8.51 0.38
C LEU A 249 -37.82 9.09 0.52
N ARG A 250 -38.22 9.99 -0.38
CA ARG A 250 -39.60 10.46 -0.55
C ARG A 250 -40.49 9.34 -1.12
N PRO A 251 -41.82 9.45 -0.99
CA PRO A 251 -42.74 8.57 -1.71
C PRO A 251 -42.41 8.46 -3.20
N GLY A 252 -42.20 7.23 -3.68
CA GLY A 252 -41.82 6.95 -5.07
C GLY A 252 -40.33 7.04 -5.37
N GLU A 253 -39.47 7.32 -4.37
CA GLU A 253 -38.02 7.21 -4.50
C GLU A 253 -37.49 5.82 -4.13
N SER A 254 -36.42 5.43 -4.82
CA SER A 254 -35.68 4.23 -4.48
C SER A 254 -34.19 4.38 -4.72
N LEU A 255 -33.39 3.82 -3.81
CA LEU A 255 -31.96 3.60 -4.01
C LEU A 255 -31.73 2.15 -4.42
N ALA A 256 -31.02 1.93 -5.53
CA ALA A 256 -30.62 0.62 -5.99
C ALA A 256 -29.09 0.51 -6.00
N TRP A 257 -28.57 -0.47 -5.27
CA TRP A 257 -27.20 -0.96 -5.42
C TRP A 257 -27.19 -2.02 -6.50
N GLU A 258 -26.38 -1.84 -7.54
CA GLU A 258 -26.29 -2.80 -8.64
C GLU A 258 -24.82 -3.10 -8.89
N TRP A 259 -24.46 -4.36 -9.06
CA TRP A 259 -23.06 -4.77 -9.27
C TRP A 259 -22.60 -4.57 -10.71
N SER A 260 -23.54 -4.22 -11.61
CA SER A 260 -23.24 -3.96 -13.02
C SER A 260 -22.31 -2.76 -13.18
N ASP A 261 -21.34 -2.89 -14.07
CA ASP A 261 -20.51 -1.79 -14.53
C ASP A 261 -21.08 -1.25 -15.85
N ARG A 262 -21.67 -0.06 -15.82
CA ARG A 262 -22.24 0.62 -17.00
C ARG A 262 -21.27 1.60 -17.65
N GLY A 263 -20.01 1.64 -17.19
CA GLY A 263 -19.01 2.56 -17.72
C GLY A 263 -19.19 4.02 -17.31
N LYS A 264 -20.09 4.33 -16.38
CA LYS A 264 -20.29 5.68 -15.85
C LYS A 264 -19.40 5.89 -14.62
N TYR A 265 -18.63 6.97 -14.60
CA TYR A 265 -17.69 7.24 -13.53
C TYR A 265 -17.42 8.73 -13.38
N HIS A 266 -16.79 9.11 -12.28
CA HIS A 266 -16.22 10.41 -12.01
C HIS A 266 -14.69 10.29 -11.89
N GLY A 267 -13.97 11.22 -12.50
CA GLY A 267 -12.52 11.33 -12.46
C GLY A 267 -11.92 11.78 -13.79
N HIS A 268 -10.73 12.39 -13.68
CA HIS A 268 -9.92 12.77 -14.83
C HIS A 268 -8.96 11.66 -15.25
N GLY A 269 -8.73 11.54 -16.55
CA GLY A 269 -7.74 10.62 -17.10
C GLY A 269 -8.30 9.23 -17.39
N ARG A 270 -7.63 8.18 -16.89
CA ARG A 270 -8.00 6.80 -17.22
C ARG A 270 -9.17 6.35 -16.36
N ARG A 271 -10.19 5.82 -17.03
CA ARG A 271 -11.31 5.15 -16.37
C ARG A 271 -10.80 4.07 -15.39
N PRO A 272 -11.37 3.99 -14.17
CA PRO A 272 -11.01 2.95 -13.20
C PRO A 272 -11.24 1.53 -13.78
N PRO A 273 -10.34 0.57 -13.50
CA PRO A 273 -10.50 -0.82 -13.94
C PRO A 273 -11.76 -1.50 -13.41
N ARG A 274 -12.22 -1.16 -12.20
CA ARG A 274 -13.33 -1.84 -11.54
C ARG A 274 -14.21 -0.87 -10.77
N LEU A 275 -15.49 -0.84 -11.12
CA LEU A 275 -16.51 -0.05 -10.43
C LEU A 275 -17.87 -0.72 -10.62
N SER A 276 -18.87 -0.21 -9.91
CA SER A 276 -20.27 -0.55 -10.13
C SER A 276 -21.10 0.71 -10.26
N ASN A 277 -22.24 0.60 -10.93
CA ASN A 277 -23.18 1.69 -11.09
C ASN A 277 -24.53 1.35 -10.47
N GLY A 278 -24.90 2.02 -9.38
CA GLY A 278 -26.24 1.97 -8.81
C GLY A 278 -27.16 3.03 -9.40
N ARG A 279 -28.37 3.18 -8.85
CA ARG A 279 -29.35 4.16 -9.30
C ARG A 279 -30.08 4.81 -8.14
N LEU A 280 -30.33 6.11 -8.25
CA LEU A 280 -31.43 6.78 -7.55
C LEU A 280 -32.57 6.94 -8.55
N GLN A 281 -33.71 6.32 -8.27
CA GLN A 281 -34.90 6.43 -9.12
C GLN A 281 -35.98 7.18 -8.37
N PHE A 282 -36.73 8.02 -9.09
CA PHE A 282 -37.84 8.77 -8.56
C PHE A 282 -39.01 8.75 -9.54
N VAL A 283 -40.14 8.21 -9.07
CA VAL A 283 -41.44 8.29 -9.73
C VAL A 283 -42.34 9.20 -8.90
N PRO A 284 -42.27 10.52 -9.10
CA PRO A 284 -43.03 11.47 -8.30
C PRO A 284 -44.53 11.19 -8.31
N ARG A 285 -45.15 11.34 -7.13
CA ARG A 285 -46.60 11.27 -7.03
C ARG A 285 -47.24 12.50 -7.66
N LEU A 286 -47.99 12.28 -8.73
CA LEU A 286 -48.73 13.30 -9.46
C LEU A 286 -50.19 13.43 -8.96
N ASP A 287 -50.39 13.21 -7.67
CA ASP A 287 -51.68 13.31 -6.98
C ASP A 287 -51.76 14.60 -6.13
N SER A 288 -52.76 14.72 -5.26
CA SER A 288 -52.96 15.92 -4.43
C SER A 288 -51.77 16.29 -3.53
N THR A 289 -50.81 15.38 -3.33
CA THR A 289 -49.61 15.60 -2.50
C THR A 289 -48.40 16.11 -3.27
N PHE A 290 -48.47 16.23 -4.62
CA PHE A 290 -47.31 16.52 -5.47
C PHE A 290 -46.48 17.73 -4.99
N ALA A 291 -47.14 18.81 -4.60
CA ALA A 291 -46.50 20.06 -4.17
C ALA A 291 -45.69 19.92 -2.86
N THR A 292 -45.98 18.91 -2.03
CA THR A 292 -45.22 18.61 -0.80
C THR A 292 -43.82 18.11 -1.12
N TRP A 293 -43.63 17.48 -2.27
CA TRP A 293 -42.39 16.78 -2.65
C TRP A 293 -41.54 17.54 -3.67
N THR A 294 -41.93 18.78 -3.97
CA THR A 294 -41.25 19.71 -4.89
C THR A 294 -40.63 20.86 -4.11
N GLU A 295 -39.52 21.40 -4.62
CA GLU A 295 -38.98 22.68 -4.14
C GLU A 295 -39.90 23.84 -4.55
N GLU A 296 -40.47 23.77 -5.76
CA GLU A 296 -41.40 24.76 -6.27
C GLU A 296 -42.45 24.08 -7.17
N ALA A 297 -43.70 24.52 -7.03
CA ALA A 297 -44.80 24.14 -7.89
C ALA A 297 -45.68 25.37 -8.19
N ALA A 298 -45.96 25.62 -9.46
CA ALA A 298 -46.84 26.73 -9.85
C ALA A 298 -47.80 26.34 -10.98
N ASN A 299 -49.01 26.92 -10.94
CA ASN A 299 -50.06 26.77 -11.95
C ASN A 299 -50.50 25.32 -12.21
N LEU A 300 -50.41 24.41 -11.24
CA LEU A 300 -50.78 23.00 -11.40
C LEU A 300 -51.83 22.56 -10.39
N GLN A 301 -52.67 21.60 -10.80
CA GLN A 301 -53.58 20.87 -9.93
C GLN A 301 -53.59 19.39 -10.30
N ALA A 302 -53.76 18.54 -9.30
CA ALA A 302 -53.87 17.10 -9.48
C ALA A 302 -55.25 16.68 -10.04
N THR A 303 -55.24 15.59 -10.80
CA THR A 303 -56.42 14.92 -11.36
C THR A 303 -56.23 13.41 -11.29
N GLU A 304 -57.25 12.65 -11.70
CA GLU A 304 -57.15 11.18 -11.80
C GLU A 304 -56.07 10.70 -12.79
N ASN A 305 -55.67 11.55 -13.75
CA ASN A 305 -54.70 11.22 -14.81
C ASN A 305 -53.39 12.01 -14.69
N GLY A 306 -53.00 12.41 -13.47
CA GLY A 306 -51.81 13.22 -13.21
C GLY A 306 -52.10 14.71 -13.08
N LEU A 307 -51.15 15.58 -13.43
CA LEU A 307 -51.27 17.02 -13.23
C LEU A 307 -51.80 17.75 -14.48
N ARG A 308 -52.57 18.81 -14.27
CA ARG A 308 -53.01 19.72 -15.33
C ARG A 308 -52.86 21.18 -14.92
N PRO A 309 -52.75 22.12 -15.87
CA PRO A 309 -52.67 23.53 -15.55
C PRO A 309 -53.95 24.04 -14.87
N LEU A 310 -53.80 24.94 -13.90
CA LEU A 310 -54.90 25.72 -13.32
C LEU A 310 -55.42 26.75 -14.34
N ASP A 311 -54.51 27.45 -15.00
CA ASP A 311 -54.77 28.33 -16.15
C ASP A 311 -53.95 27.83 -17.36
N PRO A 312 -54.59 27.30 -18.42
CA PRO A 312 -53.88 26.76 -19.58
C PRO A 312 -53.13 27.82 -20.39
N LYS A 313 -53.33 29.11 -20.11
CA LYS A 313 -52.60 30.22 -20.75
C LYS A 313 -51.35 30.64 -19.99
N LYS A 314 -51.13 30.11 -18.79
CA LYS A 314 -49.94 30.39 -17.97
C LYS A 314 -49.00 29.19 -17.99
N GLU A 315 -47.73 29.45 -17.75
CA GLU A 315 -46.72 28.41 -17.58
C GLU A 315 -46.98 27.64 -16.29
N SER A 316 -46.94 26.31 -16.40
CA SER A 316 -46.85 25.37 -15.29
C SER A 316 -45.37 25.12 -14.96
N LEU A 317 -45.05 25.07 -13.67
CA LEU A 317 -43.68 24.90 -13.17
C LEU A 317 -43.64 23.80 -12.12
N LEU A 318 -42.63 22.93 -12.22
CA LEU A 318 -42.19 22.04 -11.16
C LEU A 318 -40.68 22.13 -11.02
N VAL A 319 -40.19 22.17 -9.78
CA VAL A 319 -38.76 22.07 -9.46
C VAL A 319 -38.57 20.94 -8.47
N TYR A 320 -37.75 19.95 -8.82
CA TYR A 320 -37.35 18.87 -7.93
C TYR A 320 -35.89 18.99 -7.58
N ARG A 321 -35.56 18.88 -6.29
CA ARG A 321 -34.21 18.60 -5.81
C ARG A 321 -34.01 17.09 -5.68
N LEU A 322 -32.83 16.62 -6.06
CA LEU A 322 -32.38 15.24 -5.94
C LEU A 322 -31.04 15.25 -5.21
N SER A 323 -30.85 14.34 -4.26
CA SER A 323 -29.63 14.24 -3.47
C SER A 323 -29.26 12.77 -3.26
N ALA A 324 -27.98 12.44 -3.36
CA ALA A 324 -27.47 11.11 -3.10
C ALA A 324 -26.11 11.19 -2.40
N PRO A 325 -25.77 10.26 -1.50
CA PRO A 325 -24.44 10.18 -0.89
C PRO A 325 -23.41 9.54 -1.83
N TYR A 326 -23.81 9.18 -3.04
CA TYR A 326 -22.95 8.71 -4.12
C TYR A 326 -22.84 9.77 -5.20
N VAL A 327 -21.69 9.84 -5.88
CA VAL A 327 -21.51 10.80 -6.97
C VAL A 327 -22.41 10.44 -8.16
N MET A 328 -23.12 11.45 -8.67
CA MET A 328 -24.01 11.35 -9.83
C MET A 328 -23.20 11.41 -11.12
N VAL A 329 -23.33 10.41 -11.98
CA VAL A 329 -22.47 10.19 -13.17
C VAL A 329 -23.26 10.00 -14.47
N GLY A 330 -24.50 10.46 -14.47
CA GLY A 330 -25.42 10.35 -15.61
C GLY A 330 -26.86 10.15 -15.14
N GLY A 331 -27.74 9.80 -16.07
CA GLY A 331 -29.13 9.51 -15.77
C GLY A 331 -30.06 9.86 -16.92
N SER A 332 -31.35 9.66 -16.70
CA SER A 332 -32.38 9.96 -17.68
C SER A 332 -33.65 10.49 -17.03
N VAL A 333 -34.41 11.27 -17.79
CA VAL A 333 -35.72 11.78 -17.39
C VAL A 333 -36.75 11.41 -18.45
N GLY A 334 -37.69 10.55 -18.08
CA GLY A 334 -38.85 10.22 -18.90
C GLY A 334 -39.93 11.29 -18.73
N LEU A 335 -40.04 12.16 -19.73
CA LEU A 335 -40.92 13.32 -19.72
C LEU A 335 -41.48 13.58 -21.12
N ASP A 336 -42.78 13.85 -21.21
CA ASP A 336 -43.44 14.19 -22.47
C ASP A 336 -42.71 15.32 -23.21
N ALA A 337 -42.50 15.14 -24.53
CA ALA A 337 -41.77 16.08 -25.38
C ALA A 337 -42.33 17.52 -25.36
N SER A 338 -43.60 17.70 -24.99
CA SER A 338 -44.25 19.00 -24.88
C SER A 338 -43.81 19.84 -23.66
N TRP A 339 -43.11 19.25 -22.70
CA TRP A 339 -42.51 19.95 -21.56
C TRP A 339 -41.05 20.30 -21.83
N SER A 340 -40.55 21.43 -21.33
CA SER A 340 -39.11 21.70 -21.28
C SER A 340 -38.52 21.17 -19.98
N LEU A 341 -37.26 20.72 -20.06
CA LEU A 341 -36.49 20.24 -18.92
C LEU A 341 -35.20 21.05 -18.83
N GLU A 342 -34.87 21.50 -17.63
CA GLU A 342 -33.62 22.20 -17.33
C GLU A 342 -32.95 21.56 -16.11
N PHE A 343 -31.63 21.50 -16.14
CA PHE A 343 -30.79 20.94 -15.08
C PHE A 343 -30.01 22.06 -14.38
N SER A 344 -29.80 21.92 -13.07
CA SER A 344 -28.92 22.79 -12.28
C SER A 344 -28.21 22.00 -11.18
N ARG A 345 -26.98 22.40 -10.82
CA ARG A 345 -26.25 21.85 -9.66
C ARG A 345 -26.54 22.61 -8.37
N ASP A 346 -26.90 23.88 -8.47
CA ASP A 346 -27.02 24.82 -7.35
C ASP A 346 -28.43 25.39 -7.17
N GLY A 347 -29.30 25.23 -8.16
CA GLY A 347 -30.66 25.80 -8.18
C GLY A 347 -30.70 27.21 -8.78
N ASP A 348 -29.55 27.82 -9.07
CA ASP A 348 -29.43 29.19 -9.56
C ASP A 348 -29.05 29.24 -11.05
N HIS A 349 -28.13 28.37 -11.47
CA HIS A 349 -27.63 28.31 -12.85
C HIS A 349 -28.26 27.13 -13.58
N TRP A 350 -29.04 27.43 -14.62
CA TRP A 350 -29.85 26.45 -15.34
C TRP A 350 -29.38 26.27 -16.78
N SER A 351 -29.33 25.03 -17.22
CA SER A 351 -29.07 24.64 -18.61
C SER A 351 -30.19 23.75 -19.12
N ALA A 352 -30.65 23.98 -20.35
CA ALA A 352 -31.64 23.10 -20.99
C ALA A 352 -31.07 21.69 -21.18
N VAL A 353 -31.93 20.68 -20.99
CA VAL A 353 -31.66 19.28 -21.32
C VAL A 353 -32.32 18.97 -22.66
N ASP A 354 -31.55 18.42 -23.59
CA ASP A 354 -31.99 18.19 -24.97
C ASP A 354 -33.23 17.29 -25.05
N ALA A 355 -34.12 17.60 -26.00
CA ALA A 355 -35.43 16.96 -26.16
C ALA A 355 -35.50 16.01 -27.36
N GLU A 356 -34.37 15.64 -27.96
CA GLU A 356 -34.32 14.85 -29.21
C GLU A 356 -34.57 13.34 -29.00
N GLU A 357 -34.58 12.87 -27.75
CA GLU A 357 -34.81 11.47 -27.37
C GLU A 357 -36.08 11.31 -26.50
N GLU A 358 -36.67 10.11 -26.54
CA GLU A 358 -37.86 9.76 -25.74
C GLU A 358 -37.56 9.81 -24.23
N ASP A 359 -36.34 9.42 -23.85
CA ASP A 359 -35.74 9.65 -22.53
C ASP A 359 -34.68 10.75 -22.64
N ARG A 360 -34.79 11.80 -21.82
CA ARG A 360 -33.82 12.92 -21.86
C ARG A 360 -32.62 12.59 -21.00
N LEU A 361 -31.45 12.43 -21.62
CA LEU A 361 -30.21 12.04 -20.95
C LEU A 361 -29.58 13.21 -20.18
N LEU A 362 -29.03 12.91 -19.00
CA LEU A 362 -28.34 13.87 -18.12
C LEU A 362 -26.81 13.80 -18.23
N ASP A 363 -26.27 12.90 -19.04
CA ASP A 363 -24.84 12.62 -19.23
C ASP A 363 -23.99 13.85 -19.54
N LEU A 364 -24.46 14.72 -20.44
CA LEU A 364 -23.74 15.94 -20.80
C LEU A 364 -23.73 16.97 -19.67
N HIS A 365 -24.70 16.87 -18.75
CA HIS A 365 -24.76 17.70 -17.56
C HIS A 365 -23.96 17.12 -16.40
N LEU A 366 -23.69 15.81 -16.40
CA LEU A 366 -22.89 15.08 -15.41
C LEU A 366 -21.69 14.38 -16.08
N PRO A 367 -20.79 15.13 -16.77
CA PRO A 367 -19.65 14.53 -17.43
C PRO A 367 -18.67 13.95 -16.41
N HIS A 368 -17.98 12.87 -16.78
CA HIS A 368 -17.09 12.16 -15.88
C HIS A 368 -15.93 13.02 -15.35
N ASP A 369 -15.46 14.00 -16.12
CA ASP A 369 -14.37 14.92 -15.78
C ASP A 369 -14.89 16.30 -15.32
N GLY A 370 -16.17 16.39 -14.99
CA GLY A 370 -16.80 17.58 -14.45
C GLY A 370 -16.65 17.71 -12.93
N LEU A 371 -17.42 18.62 -12.33
CA LEU A 371 -17.53 18.72 -10.88
C LEU A 371 -18.31 17.53 -10.32
N ALA A 372 -17.75 16.85 -9.32
CA ALA A 372 -18.44 15.82 -8.55
C ALA A 372 -19.76 16.39 -8.00
N THR A 373 -20.87 15.73 -8.32
CA THR A 373 -22.21 16.24 -8.04
C THR A 373 -22.95 15.23 -7.17
N TYR A 374 -23.37 15.67 -5.97
CA TYR A 374 -24.13 14.86 -5.00
C TYR A 374 -25.54 15.40 -4.79
N CYS A 375 -25.85 16.56 -5.38
CA CYS A 375 -27.15 17.21 -5.36
C CYS A 375 -27.37 17.90 -6.71
N CYS A 376 -28.57 17.79 -7.26
CA CYS A 376 -28.97 18.51 -8.46
C CYS A 376 -30.45 18.91 -8.40
N TYR A 377 -30.84 19.76 -9.34
CA TYR A 377 -32.21 20.24 -9.49
C TYR A 377 -32.68 20.03 -10.92
N LEU A 378 -33.93 19.60 -11.07
CA LEU A 378 -34.63 19.46 -12.34
C LEU A 378 -35.80 20.43 -12.36
N ARG A 379 -35.84 21.31 -13.36
CA ARG A 379 -36.93 22.26 -13.58
C ARG A 379 -37.70 21.90 -14.84
N LEU A 380 -38.99 21.68 -14.66
CA LEU A 380 -39.92 21.31 -15.71
C LEU A 380 -40.88 22.47 -15.97
N ARG A 381 -41.03 22.87 -17.23
CA ARG A 381 -41.98 23.92 -17.63
C ARG A 381 -42.84 23.47 -18.80
N GLY A 382 -44.11 23.88 -18.79
CA GLY A 382 -45.05 23.55 -19.85
C GLY A 382 -46.19 24.56 -19.91
N VAL A 383 -46.74 24.82 -21.10
CA VAL A 383 -47.87 25.75 -21.30
C VAL A 383 -49.06 24.99 -21.87
N GLY A 384 -50.17 24.96 -21.14
CA GLY A 384 -51.41 24.29 -21.56
C GLY A 384 -51.36 22.76 -21.58
N GLN A 385 -50.24 22.14 -21.16
CA GLN A 385 -50.01 20.70 -21.21
C GLN A 385 -50.32 20.02 -19.88
N SER A 386 -50.88 18.82 -19.93
CA SER A 386 -50.94 17.90 -18.78
C SER A 386 -49.61 17.19 -18.57
N LEU A 387 -49.34 16.75 -17.34
CA LEU A 387 -48.23 15.87 -17.00
C LEU A 387 -48.80 14.56 -16.44
N PRO A 388 -48.97 13.51 -17.27
CA PRO A 388 -49.56 12.25 -16.84
C PRO A 388 -48.55 11.33 -16.15
N HIS A 389 -47.26 11.47 -16.48
CA HIS A 389 -46.18 10.62 -16.01
C HIS A 389 -44.87 11.41 -15.96
N LEU A 390 -44.03 11.09 -14.99
CA LEU A 390 -42.66 11.57 -14.87
C LEU A 390 -41.84 10.46 -14.20
N THR A 391 -40.73 10.09 -14.83
CA THR A 391 -39.70 9.24 -14.24
C THR A 391 -38.37 9.97 -14.25
N VAL A 392 -37.63 9.86 -13.17
CA VAL A 392 -36.26 10.33 -13.07
C VAL A 392 -35.39 9.17 -12.64
N GLU A 393 -34.26 9.00 -13.31
CA GLU A 393 -33.22 8.06 -12.96
C GLU A 393 -31.88 8.80 -12.94
N ILE A 394 -31.11 8.62 -11.88
CA ILE A 394 -29.75 9.14 -11.74
C ILE A 394 -28.81 7.95 -11.59
N ASP A 395 -27.82 7.84 -12.48
CA ASP A 395 -26.74 6.87 -12.35
C ASP A 395 -25.77 7.31 -11.25
N LEU A 396 -25.44 6.37 -10.36
CA LEU A 396 -24.54 6.59 -9.24
C LEU A 396 -23.28 5.74 -9.41
N GLN A 397 -22.09 6.30 -9.17
CA GLN A 397 -20.89 5.47 -9.07
C GLN A 397 -20.79 4.87 -7.66
N MET A 398 -20.47 3.58 -7.58
CA MET A 398 -20.34 2.84 -6.33
C MET A 398 -19.10 1.95 -6.34
N ALA A 399 -18.51 1.76 -5.16
CA ALA A 399 -17.42 0.84 -4.93
C ALA A 399 -17.96 -0.58 -4.70
N PRO A 400 -17.65 -1.57 -5.56
CA PRO A 400 -18.22 -2.93 -5.47
C PRO A 400 -17.98 -3.61 -4.11
N LEU A 401 -16.87 -3.31 -3.45
CA LEU A 401 -16.50 -3.91 -2.17
C LEU A 401 -17.35 -3.43 -0.99
N SER A 402 -18.03 -2.28 -1.11
CA SER A 402 -18.91 -1.72 -0.06
C SER A 402 -20.35 -2.20 -0.16
N LEU A 403 -20.73 -2.79 -1.30
CA LEU A 403 -22.11 -3.11 -1.57
C LEU A 403 -22.62 -4.22 -0.62
N PRO A 404 -23.94 -4.23 -0.29
CA PRO A 404 -24.56 -5.19 0.62
C PRO A 404 -24.72 -6.57 -0.04
N ALA A 405 -23.59 -7.22 -0.31
CA ALA A 405 -23.50 -8.49 -1.03
C ALA A 405 -24.05 -9.65 -0.20
N LEU A 406 -24.88 -10.48 -0.82
CA LEU A 406 -25.17 -11.83 -0.35
C LEU A 406 -24.02 -12.77 -0.71
N GLU A 407 -23.73 -13.72 0.18
CA GLU A 407 -22.74 -14.79 0.02
C GLU A 407 -23.45 -16.15 0.01
N VAL A 408 -22.82 -17.19 -0.54
CA VAL A 408 -23.34 -18.56 -0.49
C VAL A 408 -23.57 -18.96 0.96
N GLY A 409 -24.76 -19.50 1.25
CA GLY A 409 -25.19 -19.87 2.60
C GLY A 409 -26.30 -18.97 3.13
N ASP A 410 -26.46 -18.97 4.45
CA ASP A 410 -27.48 -18.18 5.14
C ASP A 410 -26.94 -16.77 5.39
N ASN A 411 -27.65 -15.76 4.88
CA ASN A 411 -27.33 -14.35 5.08
C ASN A 411 -28.34 -13.73 6.04
N GLU A 412 -27.85 -12.95 7.00
CA GLU A 412 -28.67 -12.11 7.87
C GLU A 412 -28.63 -10.67 7.40
N ILE A 413 -29.79 -10.10 7.13
CA ILE A 413 -29.92 -8.73 6.65
C ILE A 413 -30.64 -7.92 7.71
N SER A 414 -30.00 -6.84 8.12
CA SER A 414 -30.57 -5.85 9.04
C SER A 414 -30.87 -4.56 8.30
N TYR A 415 -32.05 -4.02 8.56
CA TYR A 415 -32.51 -2.72 8.08
C TYR A 415 -32.65 -1.78 9.27
N SER A 416 -32.32 -0.49 9.06
CA SER A 416 -32.60 0.57 10.02
C SER A 416 -32.96 1.90 9.34
N ASP A 417 -33.77 2.74 9.99
CA ASP A 417 -34.04 4.14 9.62
C ASP A 417 -34.16 5.05 10.85
N LYS A 418 -34.25 6.38 10.64
CA LYS A 418 -34.37 7.38 11.72
C LYS A 418 -35.84 7.73 12.06
N ASN A 419 -36.84 7.14 11.40
CA ASN A 419 -38.23 7.52 11.59
C ASN A 419 -38.83 6.97 12.90
N PRO A 420 -39.49 7.81 13.73
CA PRO A 420 -40.14 7.36 14.95
C PRO A 420 -41.51 6.68 14.73
N GLY A 421 -42.16 6.93 13.58
CA GLY A 421 -43.52 6.48 13.23
C GLY A 421 -43.56 5.17 12.45
N SER A 422 -44.68 4.83 11.80
CA SER A 422 -44.77 3.71 10.83
C SER A 422 -44.22 4.11 9.46
N ARG A 423 -43.59 3.18 8.74
CA ARG A 423 -43.17 3.38 7.35
C ARG A 423 -43.69 2.26 6.46
N GLN A 424 -43.69 2.47 5.15
CA GLN A 424 -43.93 1.41 4.17
C GLN A 424 -42.79 1.44 3.16
N LEU A 425 -41.83 0.56 3.37
CA LEU A 425 -40.66 0.44 2.51
C LEU A 425 -40.58 -0.98 1.98
N ARG A 426 -40.09 -1.14 0.75
CA ARG A 426 -39.87 -2.46 0.14
C ARG A 426 -38.39 -2.62 -0.20
N ILE A 427 -37.83 -3.77 0.16
CA ILE A 427 -36.47 -4.16 -0.21
C ILE A 427 -36.56 -5.37 -1.12
N THR A 428 -35.94 -5.27 -2.30
CA THR A 428 -35.91 -6.35 -3.28
C THR A 428 -34.46 -6.74 -3.53
N HIS A 429 -34.11 -7.99 -3.21
CA HIS A 429 -32.80 -8.58 -3.52
C HIS A 429 -32.93 -9.42 -4.79
N THR A 430 -31.95 -9.31 -5.69
CA THR A 430 -31.86 -10.10 -6.91
C THR A 430 -30.45 -10.68 -7.05
N TRP A 431 -30.35 -12.00 -7.19
CA TRP A 431 -29.06 -12.71 -7.31
C TRP A 431 -29.14 -13.90 -8.28
N LEU A 432 -27.99 -14.45 -8.61
CA LEU A 432 -27.80 -15.68 -9.37
C LEU A 432 -27.22 -16.76 -8.45
N GLU A 433 -27.63 -18.00 -8.66
CA GLU A 433 -27.05 -19.17 -8.00
C GLU A 433 -26.31 -20.02 -9.04
N ARG A 434 -25.16 -20.57 -8.66
CA ARG A 434 -24.33 -21.40 -9.52
C ARG A 434 -23.72 -22.55 -8.73
N ASP A 435 -23.82 -23.75 -9.28
CA ASP A 435 -23.30 -25.01 -8.71
C ASP A 435 -22.49 -25.86 -9.71
N ASP A 436 -22.12 -25.27 -10.85
CA ASP A 436 -21.43 -25.95 -11.96
C ASP A 436 -19.93 -26.21 -11.70
N SER A 437 -19.38 -25.65 -10.62
CA SER A 437 -18.01 -25.82 -10.15
C SER A 437 -17.99 -25.84 -8.63
N THR A 438 -17.13 -26.64 -8.03
CA THR A 438 -17.01 -26.72 -6.56
C THR A 438 -15.71 -26.08 -6.11
N PRO A 439 -15.70 -25.30 -5.01
CA PRO A 439 -14.46 -24.85 -4.41
C PRO A 439 -13.52 -26.03 -4.16
N PRO A 440 -12.23 -25.89 -4.48
CA PRO A 440 -11.26 -26.94 -4.21
C PRO A 440 -11.17 -27.21 -2.70
N LEU A 441 -10.78 -28.44 -2.34
CA LEU A 441 -10.57 -28.79 -0.95
C LEU A 441 -9.43 -27.96 -0.34
N ALA A 442 -9.54 -27.68 0.96
CA ALA A 442 -8.42 -27.14 1.72
C ALA A 442 -7.29 -28.19 1.79
N PRO A 443 -6.01 -27.79 1.66
CA PRO A 443 -4.90 -28.69 1.98
C PRO A 443 -5.03 -29.21 3.41
N SER A 444 -5.07 -30.52 3.59
CA SER A 444 -5.35 -31.16 4.90
C SER A 444 -4.11 -31.40 5.74
N HIS A 445 -2.94 -31.55 5.11
CA HIS A 445 -1.68 -31.86 5.78
C HIS A 445 -0.48 -31.11 5.15
N PRO A 446 0.41 -30.54 5.97
CA PRO A 446 1.67 -30.01 5.49
C PRO A 446 2.66 -31.16 5.30
N LEU A 447 3.50 -31.06 4.26
CA LEU A 447 4.64 -31.96 4.06
C LEU A 447 5.87 -31.44 4.78
N PHE A 448 6.04 -30.12 4.83
CA PHE A 448 7.07 -29.46 5.62
C PHE A 448 6.70 -27.99 5.90
N PRO A 449 6.92 -27.48 7.11
CA PRO A 449 7.31 -28.21 8.31
C PRO A 449 6.15 -29.09 8.82
N GLU A 450 6.49 -30.16 9.56
CA GLU A 450 5.48 -30.90 10.32
C GLU A 450 4.86 -29.99 11.40
N PRO A 451 3.58 -30.16 11.77
CA PRO A 451 2.94 -29.29 12.76
C PRO A 451 3.65 -29.36 14.12
N GLY A 452 4.04 -28.19 14.63
CA GLY A 452 4.76 -28.02 15.89
C GLY A 452 6.25 -28.36 15.85
N ALA A 453 6.82 -28.60 14.66
CA ALA A 453 8.21 -29.02 14.53
C ALA A 453 9.20 -27.89 14.77
N ASP A 454 10.37 -28.25 15.33
CA ASP A 454 11.58 -27.47 15.25
C ASP A 454 12.17 -27.58 13.84
N VAL A 455 12.47 -26.45 13.22
CA VAL A 455 12.95 -26.36 11.84
C VAL A 455 14.36 -25.80 11.81
N ASP A 456 15.27 -26.47 11.10
CA ASP A 456 16.63 -26.00 10.96
C ASP A 456 16.73 -24.74 10.09
N GLY A 457 17.30 -23.68 10.68
CA GLY A 457 17.52 -22.39 10.05
C GLY A 457 16.28 -21.50 10.00
N THR A 458 16.45 -20.34 9.38
CA THR A 458 15.39 -19.34 9.17
C THR A 458 15.01 -19.18 7.70
N GLN A 459 15.65 -19.94 6.81
CA GLN A 459 15.34 -20.01 5.39
C GLN A 459 15.15 -21.46 4.95
N PHE A 460 13.90 -21.83 4.68
CA PHE A 460 13.54 -23.16 4.23
C PHE A 460 12.31 -23.09 3.30
N THR A 461 11.90 -24.24 2.78
CA THR A 461 10.78 -24.37 1.85
C THR A 461 9.58 -24.98 2.56
N PHE A 462 8.49 -24.23 2.66
CA PHE A 462 7.17 -24.77 3.00
C PHE A 462 6.68 -25.66 1.86
N SER A 463 6.06 -26.79 2.18
CA SER A 463 5.43 -27.67 1.20
C SER A 463 4.21 -28.36 1.79
N TRP A 464 3.24 -28.65 0.94
CA TRP A 464 1.95 -29.26 1.32
C TRP A 464 1.51 -30.24 0.25
N GLU A 465 0.53 -31.09 0.59
CA GLU A 465 -0.08 -31.97 -0.40
C GLU A 465 -0.79 -31.16 -1.48
N ALA A 466 -0.42 -31.39 -2.74
CA ALA A 466 -1.07 -30.72 -3.87
C ALA A 466 -2.54 -31.13 -3.96
N VAL A 467 -3.44 -30.14 -4.02
CA VAL A 467 -4.87 -30.36 -4.15
C VAL A 467 -5.21 -30.60 -5.63
N PRO A 468 -5.95 -31.67 -5.98
CA PRO A 468 -6.43 -31.90 -7.34
C PRO A 468 -7.19 -30.68 -7.88
N ASP A 469 -6.98 -30.35 -9.15
CA ASP A 469 -7.61 -29.22 -9.87
C ASP A 469 -7.29 -27.81 -9.33
N ALA A 470 -6.39 -27.69 -8.34
CA ALA A 470 -5.88 -26.40 -7.90
C ALA A 470 -4.96 -25.78 -8.96
N THR A 471 -5.22 -24.52 -9.30
CA THR A 471 -4.42 -23.71 -10.24
C THR A 471 -3.52 -22.71 -9.54
N ASP A 472 -3.84 -22.36 -8.29
CA ASP A 472 -3.01 -21.49 -7.45
C ASP A 472 -3.28 -21.75 -5.96
N TYR A 473 -2.43 -21.19 -5.11
CA TYR A 473 -2.58 -21.22 -3.66
C TYR A 473 -2.35 -19.83 -3.05
N HIS A 474 -3.06 -19.57 -1.95
CA HIS A 474 -2.87 -18.39 -1.12
C HIS A 474 -2.27 -18.82 0.22
N PHE A 475 -1.07 -18.36 0.53
CA PHE A 475 -0.28 -18.69 1.71
C PHE A 475 -0.24 -17.51 2.69
N HIS A 476 -0.48 -17.79 3.98
CA HIS A 476 -0.31 -16.85 5.09
C HIS A 476 0.67 -17.41 6.13
N LEU A 477 1.54 -16.56 6.66
CA LEU A 477 2.31 -16.82 7.87
C LEU A 477 2.29 -15.61 8.81
N GLY A 478 2.04 -15.88 10.09
CA GLY A 478 1.92 -14.86 11.14
C GLY A 478 2.47 -15.31 12.50
N PRO A 479 2.61 -14.38 13.45
CA PRO A 479 3.16 -14.66 14.77
C PRO A 479 2.11 -15.20 15.78
N THR A 480 0.82 -15.16 15.45
CA THR A 480 -0.29 -15.57 16.31
C THR A 480 -1.10 -16.72 15.70
N GLU A 481 -1.71 -17.55 16.55
CA GLU A 481 -2.46 -18.75 16.13
C GLU A 481 -3.75 -18.42 15.37
N ASP A 482 -4.40 -17.30 15.68
CA ASP A 482 -5.60 -16.85 14.98
C ASP A 482 -5.32 -16.37 13.54
N LEU A 483 -4.04 -16.11 13.21
CA LEU A 483 -3.59 -15.53 11.95
C LEU A 483 -4.44 -14.32 11.54
N GLN A 484 -4.85 -13.50 12.52
CA GLN A 484 -5.56 -12.26 12.26
C GLN A 484 -4.76 -11.38 11.28
N TYR A 485 -3.44 -11.35 11.46
CA TYR A 485 -2.50 -10.67 10.59
C TYR A 485 -1.30 -11.55 10.24
N VAL A 486 -0.81 -11.40 9.01
CA VAL A 486 0.50 -11.96 8.61
C VAL A 486 1.64 -11.21 9.29
N LEU A 487 2.82 -11.80 9.41
CA LEU A 487 3.97 -11.14 10.05
C LEU A 487 4.33 -9.83 9.31
N SER A 488 4.42 -9.90 7.99
CA SER A 488 4.62 -8.78 7.08
C SER A 488 4.13 -9.18 5.67
N PRO A 489 4.02 -8.24 4.72
CA PRO A 489 3.71 -8.54 3.32
C PRO A 489 4.59 -9.62 2.68
N THR A 490 5.80 -9.85 3.19
CA THR A 490 6.67 -10.96 2.75
C THR A 490 6.06 -12.34 3.01
N PHE A 491 5.07 -12.45 3.89
CA PHE A 491 4.47 -13.70 4.35
C PHE A 491 3.01 -13.86 3.96
N GLU A 492 2.54 -13.04 3.01
CA GLU A 492 1.26 -13.21 2.32
C GLU A 492 1.53 -13.41 0.83
N LYS A 493 1.20 -14.60 0.28
CA LYS A 493 1.61 -14.95 -1.10
C LYS A 493 0.52 -15.63 -1.90
N LEU A 494 0.33 -15.16 -3.13
CA LEU A 494 -0.17 -15.99 -4.22
C LEU A 494 1.01 -16.75 -4.82
N ILE A 495 0.96 -18.08 -4.81
CA ILE A 495 2.10 -18.89 -5.24
C ILE A 495 2.43 -18.66 -6.71
N SER A 496 1.43 -18.39 -7.56
CA SER A 496 1.61 -17.96 -8.95
C SER A 496 2.44 -16.68 -9.14
N LYS A 497 2.59 -15.87 -8.09
CA LYS A 497 3.40 -14.63 -8.07
C LYS A 497 4.79 -14.84 -7.47
N THR A 498 5.15 -16.06 -7.12
CA THR A 498 6.46 -16.41 -6.53
C THR A 498 7.30 -17.23 -7.53
N PRO A 499 8.60 -17.44 -7.27
CA PRO A 499 9.42 -18.40 -8.04
C PRO A 499 8.90 -19.84 -8.03
N SER A 500 7.98 -20.18 -7.11
CA SER A 500 7.34 -21.49 -7.00
C SER A 500 6.03 -21.62 -7.80
N ALA A 501 5.76 -20.71 -8.75
CA ALA A 501 4.57 -20.75 -9.58
C ALA A 501 4.30 -22.15 -10.17
N GLY A 502 3.09 -22.66 -9.96
CA GLY A 502 2.67 -23.99 -10.41
C GLY A 502 3.08 -25.16 -9.50
N LYS A 503 3.61 -24.89 -8.30
CA LYS A 503 4.00 -25.92 -7.33
C LYS A 503 3.27 -25.75 -6.00
N ALA A 504 3.17 -26.85 -5.24
CA ALA A 504 2.66 -26.87 -3.86
C ALA A 504 3.80 -26.62 -2.84
N GLU A 505 4.60 -25.58 -3.08
CA GLU A 505 5.72 -25.21 -2.23
C GLU A 505 5.98 -23.70 -2.26
N TRP A 506 6.60 -23.15 -1.22
CA TRP A 506 7.13 -21.78 -1.20
C TRP A 506 8.38 -21.70 -0.33
N ARG A 507 9.43 -21.05 -0.83
CA ARG A 507 10.69 -20.87 -0.10
C ARG A 507 10.77 -19.45 0.45
N ILE A 508 11.15 -19.33 1.73
CA ILE A 508 11.44 -18.02 2.34
C ILE A 508 12.54 -17.31 1.53
N PRO A 509 12.36 -16.04 1.12
CA PRO A 509 13.26 -15.38 0.16
C PRO A 509 14.71 -15.25 0.64
N CYS A 510 14.93 -15.02 1.94
CA CYS A 510 16.26 -14.88 2.51
C CYS A 510 16.30 -15.30 4.00
N GLU A 511 17.51 -15.56 4.50
CA GLU A 511 17.77 -15.83 5.91
C GLU A 511 17.46 -14.59 6.78
N GLY A 512 17.05 -14.82 8.03
CA GLY A 512 16.87 -13.75 9.02
C GLY A 512 15.55 -12.98 8.95
N LEU A 513 14.55 -13.50 8.23
CA LEU A 513 13.17 -12.96 8.23
C LEU A 513 12.31 -13.51 9.38
N LEU A 514 12.80 -14.56 10.05
CA LEU A 514 12.15 -15.18 11.20
C LEU A 514 13.12 -15.21 12.39
N ASN A 515 12.58 -15.10 13.60
CA ASN A 515 13.34 -15.12 14.83
C ASN A 515 13.49 -16.54 15.37
N SER A 516 14.71 -16.93 15.76
CA SER A 516 14.93 -18.27 16.29
C SER A 516 14.23 -18.49 17.64
N GLY A 517 13.62 -19.66 17.80
CA GLY A 517 12.90 -20.03 19.03
C GLY A 517 11.52 -19.40 19.18
N GLN A 518 11.09 -18.55 18.24
CA GLN A 518 9.73 -18.02 18.19
C GLN A 518 8.80 -19.01 17.51
N THR A 519 7.62 -19.23 18.09
CA THR A 519 6.58 -20.01 17.40
C THR A 519 5.91 -19.15 16.33
N TYR A 520 5.81 -19.67 15.12
CA TYR A 520 5.06 -19.06 14.02
C TYR A 520 3.94 -19.99 13.57
N TYR A 521 2.93 -19.39 12.96
CA TYR A 521 1.72 -20.06 12.48
C TYR A 521 1.56 -19.81 10.99
N TRP A 522 1.01 -20.77 10.27
CA TRP A 522 0.75 -20.64 8.84
C TRP A 522 -0.45 -21.46 8.40
N GLN A 523 -1.07 -21.02 7.32
CA GLN A 523 -2.19 -21.70 6.67
C GLN A 523 -2.18 -21.44 5.18
N ILE A 524 -2.95 -22.25 4.45
CA ILE A 524 -3.03 -22.18 3.01
C ILE A 524 -4.42 -22.52 2.48
N ARG A 525 -4.83 -21.88 1.39
CA ARG A 525 -6.05 -22.25 0.65
C ARG A 525 -5.78 -22.37 -0.84
N SER A 526 -6.60 -23.17 -1.51
CA SER A 526 -6.46 -23.48 -2.94
C SER A 526 -7.44 -22.66 -3.78
N ARG A 527 -7.08 -22.38 -5.03
CA ARG A 527 -7.96 -21.82 -6.08
C ARG A 527 -8.09 -22.80 -7.23
N ASN A 528 -9.27 -22.98 -7.81
CA ASN A 528 -9.46 -23.83 -8.99
C ASN A 528 -9.42 -23.02 -10.31
N ALA A 529 -9.57 -23.71 -11.46
CA ALA A 529 -9.54 -23.09 -12.79
C ALA A 529 -10.73 -22.17 -13.10
N ASP A 530 -11.87 -22.35 -12.42
CA ASP A 530 -13.05 -21.47 -12.51
C ASP A 530 -12.92 -20.23 -11.59
N GLY A 531 -11.80 -20.10 -10.87
CA GLY A 531 -11.50 -18.99 -9.97
C GLY A 531 -12.08 -19.11 -8.57
N LEU A 532 -12.65 -20.26 -8.19
CA LEU A 532 -13.21 -20.46 -6.84
C LEU A 532 -12.08 -20.73 -5.85
N TRP A 533 -12.11 -20.01 -4.74
CA TRP A 533 -11.28 -20.20 -3.56
C TRP A 533 -11.94 -21.18 -2.58
N GLY A 534 -11.16 -22.19 -2.18
CA GLY A 534 -11.54 -23.13 -1.13
C GLY A 534 -11.41 -22.54 0.27
N ALA A 535 -11.81 -23.33 1.27
CA ALA A 535 -11.54 -23.00 2.67
C ALA A 535 -10.04 -22.98 2.96
N TRP A 536 -9.66 -22.27 4.01
CA TRP A 536 -8.32 -22.35 4.60
C TRP A 536 -8.07 -23.74 5.19
N SER A 537 -6.81 -24.19 5.13
CA SER A 537 -6.33 -25.34 5.89
C SER A 537 -6.51 -25.12 7.40
N PRO A 538 -6.37 -26.16 8.23
CA PRO A 538 -6.05 -25.95 9.64
C PRO A 538 -4.81 -25.04 9.76
N VAL A 539 -4.74 -24.29 10.85
CA VAL A 539 -3.53 -23.54 11.20
C VAL A 539 -2.48 -24.52 11.71
N TRP A 540 -1.28 -24.46 11.13
CA TRP A 540 -0.12 -25.25 11.57
C TRP A 540 0.93 -24.34 12.18
N SER A 541 1.71 -24.86 13.12
CA SER A 541 2.79 -24.11 13.76
C SER A 541 4.16 -24.75 13.51
N PHE A 542 5.22 -23.98 13.72
CA PHE A 542 6.61 -24.45 13.72
C PHE A 542 7.50 -23.48 14.52
N ILE A 543 8.73 -23.91 14.82
CA ILE A 543 9.73 -23.10 15.53
C ILE A 543 11.06 -23.13 14.75
N PRO A 544 11.53 -22.02 14.15
CA PRO A 544 12.79 -21.99 13.45
C PRO A 544 13.97 -21.95 14.45
N GLN A 545 15.05 -22.65 14.12
CA GLN A 545 16.22 -22.84 14.98
C GLN A 545 17.49 -22.28 14.31
N GLY A 546 18.28 -21.52 15.05
CA GLY A 546 19.54 -20.94 14.59
C GLY A 546 20.05 -19.90 15.58
N PRO A 547 21.20 -19.25 15.34
CA PRO A 547 21.68 -18.18 16.20
C PRO A 547 20.85 -16.90 15.99
N GLY A 548 20.74 -16.07 17.03
CA GLY A 548 20.13 -14.74 16.93
C GLY A 548 21.02 -13.72 16.21
N VAL A 549 20.41 -12.66 15.70
CA VAL A 549 21.11 -11.57 14.98
C VAL A 549 22.07 -10.82 15.91
N PRO A 550 23.36 -10.62 15.56
CA PRO A 550 24.30 -9.86 16.39
C PRO A 550 23.79 -8.45 16.72
N LEU A 551 24.03 -8.01 17.95
CA LEU A 551 23.48 -6.79 18.51
C LEU A 551 24.55 -5.70 18.66
N ASP A 552 24.10 -4.45 18.68
CA ASP A 552 24.91 -3.27 19.02
C ASP A 552 26.27 -3.19 18.30
N PRO A 553 26.33 -3.30 16.96
CA PRO A 553 27.59 -3.14 16.24
C PRO A 553 28.13 -1.71 16.44
N GLN A 554 29.41 -1.59 16.75
CA GLN A 554 30.09 -0.32 17.03
C GLN A 554 31.51 -0.31 16.48
N LEU A 555 31.97 0.87 16.06
CA LEU A 555 33.33 1.08 15.58
C LEU A 555 34.19 1.76 16.65
N GLU A 556 35.36 1.21 16.91
CA GLU A 556 36.43 1.82 17.70
C GLU A 556 37.54 2.25 16.73
N ILE A 557 37.85 3.55 16.72
CA ILE A 557 38.75 4.15 15.74
C ILE A 557 40.07 4.53 16.40
N ASP A 558 41.17 4.02 15.85
CA ASP A 558 42.53 4.45 16.15
C ASP A 558 43.06 5.30 14.99
N TRP A 559 43.01 6.63 15.18
CA TRP A 559 43.48 7.60 14.19
C TRP A 559 45.00 7.63 14.02
N ALA A 560 45.76 7.20 15.03
CA ALA A 560 47.22 7.20 14.98
C ALA A 560 47.72 6.03 14.13
N GLU A 561 47.21 4.84 14.41
CA GLU A 561 47.56 3.60 13.69
C GLU A 561 46.78 3.44 12.38
N ARG A 562 45.79 4.32 12.12
CA ARG A 562 44.86 4.25 10.98
C ARG A 562 44.10 2.92 10.94
N ARG A 563 43.63 2.47 12.10
CA ARG A 563 42.90 1.21 12.28
C ARG A 563 41.49 1.45 12.79
N ILE A 564 40.55 0.62 12.36
CA ILE A 564 39.19 0.59 12.91
C ILE A 564 38.84 -0.84 13.28
N ALA A 565 38.45 -1.02 14.54
CA ALA A 565 37.92 -2.27 15.06
C ALA A 565 36.39 -2.22 15.10
N LEU A 566 35.75 -3.24 14.53
CA LEU A 566 34.33 -3.51 14.68
C LEU A 566 34.11 -4.37 15.93
N ASN A 567 33.22 -3.94 16.81
CA ASN A 567 32.80 -4.65 18.02
C ASN A 567 31.29 -4.88 17.97
N TRP A 568 30.81 -5.96 18.59
CA TRP A 568 29.38 -6.25 18.70
C TRP A 568 29.09 -7.06 19.96
N ARG A 569 27.80 -7.27 20.24
CA ARG A 569 27.32 -8.18 21.28
C ARG A 569 26.71 -9.44 20.65
N PRO A 570 26.93 -10.63 21.24
CA PRO A 570 26.16 -11.81 20.92
C PRO A 570 24.68 -11.58 21.25
N ASN A 571 23.79 -12.16 20.46
CA ASN A 571 22.38 -12.20 20.80
C ASN A 571 22.14 -13.31 21.84
N PRO A 572 21.48 -13.04 22.97
CA PRO A 572 21.10 -14.10 23.92
C PRO A 572 20.03 -15.06 23.37
N GLN A 573 19.33 -14.68 22.29
CA GLN A 573 18.36 -15.52 21.61
C GLN A 573 19.03 -16.51 20.65
N GLY A 574 18.43 -17.70 20.54
CA GLY A 574 18.82 -18.72 19.58
C GLY A 574 19.92 -19.64 20.06
N SER A 575 20.45 -20.43 19.13
CA SER A 575 21.52 -21.40 19.37
C SER A 575 22.86 -20.72 19.67
N PRO A 576 23.75 -21.35 20.45
CA PRO A 576 25.09 -20.84 20.69
C PRO A 576 25.87 -20.58 19.40
N VAL A 577 26.51 -19.42 19.32
CA VAL A 577 27.33 -19.02 18.17
C VAL A 577 28.66 -19.78 18.19
N ASP A 578 29.05 -20.34 17.05
CA ASP A 578 30.36 -20.96 16.81
C ASP A 578 31.36 -19.93 16.26
N TYR A 579 30.96 -19.16 15.25
CA TYR A 579 31.75 -18.04 14.71
C TYR A 579 30.85 -16.96 14.09
N TYR A 580 31.43 -15.83 13.73
CA TYR A 580 30.79 -14.71 13.05
C TYR A 580 31.34 -14.52 11.65
N GLU A 581 30.47 -14.14 10.72
CA GLU A 581 30.80 -13.69 9.37
C GLU A 581 30.69 -12.17 9.32
N VAL A 582 31.74 -11.48 8.84
CA VAL A 582 31.76 -10.02 8.71
C VAL A 582 31.74 -9.64 7.24
N TYR A 583 30.73 -8.87 6.86
CA TYR A 583 30.50 -8.38 5.51
C TYR A 583 30.80 -6.90 5.44
N GLY A 584 31.24 -6.41 4.28
CA GLY A 584 31.38 -4.98 4.07
C GLY A 584 31.29 -4.54 2.61
N SER A 585 30.75 -3.34 2.41
CA SER A 585 30.48 -2.75 1.11
C SER A 585 30.69 -1.24 1.15
N ASP A 586 30.87 -0.64 -0.03
CA ASP A 586 30.85 0.81 -0.20
C ASP A 586 29.45 1.34 -0.53
N GLU A 587 28.51 0.45 -0.84
CA GLU A 587 27.08 0.76 -0.99
C GLU A 587 26.44 0.97 0.39
N ARG A 588 25.74 2.08 0.56
CA ARG A 588 24.91 2.32 1.74
C ARG A 588 23.66 1.44 1.67
N GLY A 589 23.32 0.76 2.77
CA GLY A 589 22.16 -0.15 2.82
C GLY A 589 22.35 -1.40 1.95
N PHE A 590 23.59 -1.88 1.81
CA PHE A 590 23.91 -3.11 1.08
C PHE A 590 23.32 -4.36 1.75
N THR A 591 23.10 -5.39 0.92
CA THR A 591 22.71 -6.75 1.36
C THR A 591 23.95 -7.58 1.64
N ALA A 592 24.01 -8.22 2.81
CA ALA A 592 25.06 -9.19 3.11
C ALA A 592 24.90 -10.44 2.22
N SER A 593 25.94 -10.81 1.48
CA SER A 593 25.90 -11.92 0.52
C SER A 593 27.25 -12.63 0.37
N HIS A 594 27.21 -13.96 0.41
CA HIS A 594 28.34 -14.85 0.09
C HIS A 594 28.62 -14.97 -1.40
N GLU A 595 27.62 -14.68 -2.22
CA GLU A 595 27.67 -14.83 -3.67
C GLU A 595 27.45 -13.48 -4.35
N PRO A 596 27.95 -13.31 -5.58
CA PRO A 596 27.55 -12.17 -6.40
C PRO A 596 26.03 -12.08 -6.54
N TYR A 597 25.48 -10.88 -6.50
CA TYR A 597 24.03 -10.66 -6.52
C TYR A 597 23.64 -9.52 -7.45
N ALA A 598 22.45 -9.63 -8.03
CA ALA A 598 21.88 -8.61 -8.89
C ALA A 598 21.42 -7.41 -8.06
N VAL A 599 21.75 -6.22 -8.53
CA VAL A 599 21.38 -4.93 -7.95
C VAL A 599 20.74 -4.08 -9.03
N PHE A 600 19.55 -3.57 -8.73
CA PHE A 600 18.89 -2.56 -9.54
C PHE A 600 19.60 -1.21 -9.35
N THR A 601 20.31 -0.75 -10.38
CA THR A 601 21.08 0.51 -10.32
C THR A 601 20.35 1.70 -10.92
N GLY A 602 19.17 1.50 -11.53
CA GLY A 602 18.29 2.57 -12.01
C GLY A 602 17.24 2.12 -13.02
N ARG A 603 16.15 2.89 -13.18
CA ARG A 603 14.95 2.53 -13.98
C ARG A 603 15.25 2.07 -15.42
N ASP A 604 16.20 2.75 -16.06
CA ASP A 604 16.57 2.52 -17.46
C ASP A 604 17.92 1.78 -17.60
N GLN A 605 18.41 1.18 -16.52
CA GLN A 605 19.62 0.38 -16.51
C GLN A 605 19.28 -1.12 -16.40
N GLU A 606 20.14 -1.95 -16.98
CA GLU A 606 20.11 -3.38 -16.68
C GLU A 606 20.57 -3.61 -15.23
N GLU A 607 20.14 -4.71 -14.62
CA GLU A 607 20.64 -5.08 -13.29
C GLU A 607 22.14 -5.35 -13.38
N GLU A 608 22.89 -4.79 -12.43
CA GLU A 608 24.33 -5.00 -12.31
C GLU A 608 24.62 -6.12 -11.31
N ILE A 609 25.68 -6.90 -11.55
CA ILE A 609 26.11 -7.94 -10.62
C ILE A 609 27.16 -7.35 -9.68
N PHE A 610 26.78 -7.14 -8.43
CA PHE A 610 27.71 -6.76 -7.38
C PHE A 610 28.43 -8.01 -6.85
N PRO A 611 29.71 -7.90 -6.46
CA PRO A 611 30.46 -9.04 -5.95
C PRO A 611 29.93 -9.49 -4.58
N ALA A 612 30.23 -10.73 -4.22
CA ALA A 612 30.12 -11.19 -2.84
C ALA A 612 30.88 -10.25 -1.90
N ASN A 613 30.32 -10.02 -0.71
CA ASN A 613 30.83 -9.03 0.23
C ASN A 613 31.18 -9.59 1.60
N LEU A 614 31.30 -10.92 1.73
CA LEU A 614 31.95 -11.54 2.89
C LEU A 614 33.45 -11.19 2.87
N LEU A 615 33.91 -10.50 3.90
CA LEU A 615 35.30 -10.07 4.02
C LEU A 615 36.12 -11.06 4.86
N ALA A 616 35.60 -11.47 6.01
CA ALA A 616 36.32 -12.31 6.96
C ALA A 616 35.37 -13.02 7.94
N THR A 617 35.92 -13.96 8.71
CA THR A 617 35.26 -14.58 9.86
C THR A 617 35.97 -14.21 11.17
N ALA A 618 35.24 -14.27 12.28
CA ALA A 618 35.76 -13.99 13.61
C ALA A 618 35.21 -14.98 14.65
N ASN A 619 36.06 -15.47 15.54
CA ASN A 619 35.65 -16.35 16.66
C ASN A 619 35.35 -15.54 17.94
N GLU A 620 35.66 -14.25 17.93
CA GLU A 620 35.42 -13.30 19.00
C GLU A 620 34.47 -12.23 18.51
N THR A 621 33.92 -11.43 19.43
CA THR A 621 32.98 -10.34 19.12
C THR A 621 33.68 -9.04 18.72
N ARG A 622 34.83 -9.17 18.06
CA ARG A 622 35.70 -8.09 17.61
C ARG A 622 36.46 -8.48 16.35
N LEU A 623 36.58 -7.57 15.38
CA LEU A 623 37.43 -7.74 14.21
C LEU A 623 38.01 -6.40 13.74
N ILE A 624 39.29 -6.36 13.37
CA ILE A 624 39.85 -5.19 12.66
C ILE A 624 39.35 -5.22 11.23
N VAL A 625 38.62 -4.18 10.82
CA VAL A 625 37.94 -4.11 9.52
C VAL A 625 38.52 -3.05 8.57
N VAL A 626 39.27 -2.09 9.13
CA VAL A 626 40.02 -1.09 8.38
C VAL A 626 41.43 -1.03 8.94
N ALA A 627 42.45 -1.16 8.08
CA ALA A 627 43.84 -0.94 8.42
C ALA A 627 44.73 -0.83 7.17
N PRO A 628 45.94 -0.26 7.28
CA PRO A 628 46.88 -0.14 6.18
C PRO A 628 47.40 -1.46 5.62
N ASP A 629 47.42 -2.49 6.45
CA ASP A 629 47.92 -3.82 6.15
C ASP A 629 46.81 -4.83 5.78
N ILE A 630 45.54 -4.42 5.81
CA ILE A 630 44.43 -5.28 5.39
C ILE A 630 44.34 -5.33 3.85
N PRO A 631 44.32 -6.54 3.24
CA PRO A 631 44.07 -6.69 1.81
C PRO A 631 42.73 -6.07 1.38
N GLU A 632 42.69 -5.50 0.18
CA GLU A 632 41.53 -4.74 -0.32
C GLU A 632 40.24 -5.57 -0.44
N ASN A 633 40.34 -6.89 -0.59
CA ASN A 633 39.21 -7.82 -0.60
C ASN A 633 38.84 -8.38 0.78
N ARG A 634 39.48 -7.89 1.85
CA ARG A 634 39.33 -8.37 3.24
C ARG A 634 38.89 -7.28 4.22
N GLY A 635 38.75 -6.03 3.77
CA GLY A 635 38.43 -4.88 4.62
C GLY A 635 38.45 -3.57 3.84
N ASN A 636 38.59 -2.47 4.57
CA ASN A 636 38.63 -1.12 4.02
C ASN A 636 37.38 -0.81 3.17
N ARG A 637 36.20 -0.86 3.81
CA ARG A 637 34.89 -0.55 3.24
C ARG A 637 34.17 0.51 4.07
N ALA A 638 33.20 1.19 3.47
CA ALA A 638 32.40 2.20 4.16
C ALA A 638 31.42 1.61 5.19
N PHE A 639 30.81 0.47 4.90
CA PHE A 639 29.73 -0.10 5.71
C PHE A 639 30.00 -1.55 6.07
N TYR A 640 29.60 -1.97 7.26
CA TYR A 640 29.81 -3.33 7.75
C TYR A 640 28.57 -3.93 8.41
N ARG A 641 28.40 -5.24 8.27
CA ARG A 641 27.38 -6.06 8.97
C ARG A 641 27.99 -7.34 9.49
N ILE A 642 27.36 -7.92 10.51
CA ILE A 642 27.77 -9.19 11.13
C ILE A 642 26.63 -10.20 11.03
N VAL A 643 26.94 -11.44 10.68
CA VAL A 643 26.04 -12.60 10.76
C VAL A 643 26.64 -13.59 11.76
N ALA A 644 25.81 -14.15 12.65
CA ALA A 644 26.21 -15.23 13.54
C ALA A 644 25.99 -16.59 12.87
N VAL A 645 26.90 -17.53 13.11
CA VAL A 645 26.82 -18.91 12.62
C VAL A 645 26.97 -19.86 13.79
N ASP A 646 26.08 -20.84 13.92
CA ASP A 646 26.17 -21.87 14.96
C ASP A 646 26.98 -23.10 14.52
N ALA A 647 27.16 -24.05 15.43
CA ALA A 647 27.96 -25.26 15.18
C ALA A 647 27.35 -26.21 14.13
N GLN A 648 26.10 -25.99 13.72
CA GLN A 648 25.43 -26.72 12.64
C GLN A 648 25.55 -25.99 11.29
N GLY A 649 26.20 -24.82 11.27
CA GLY A 649 26.33 -23.97 10.09
C GLY A 649 25.08 -23.14 9.79
N ARG A 650 24.11 -23.07 10.72
CA ARG A 650 22.90 -22.26 10.54
C ARG A 650 23.24 -20.80 10.81
N ARG A 651 22.70 -19.92 9.98
CA ARG A 651 22.96 -18.47 10.01
C ARG A 651 21.81 -17.71 10.65
N SER A 652 22.18 -16.63 11.35
CA SER A 652 21.23 -15.57 11.70
C SER A 652 20.92 -14.69 10.49
N GLY A 653 19.99 -13.76 10.64
CA GLY A 653 19.98 -12.56 9.78
C GLY A 653 21.21 -11.67 10.05
N PRO A 654 21.50 -10.71 9.15
CA PRO A 654 22.57 -9.76 9.38
C PRO A 654 22.17 -8.72 10.45
N SER A 655 23.16 -8.25 11.20
CA SER A 655 23.01 -7.14 12.14
C SER A 655 22.53 -5.86 11.44
N ASP A 656 22.18 -4.87 12.25
CA ASP A 656 22.20 -3.49 11.76
C ASP A 656 23.59 -3.17 11.18
N PHE A 657 23.67 -2.29 10.19
CA PHE A 657 24.96 -1.87 9.66
C PHE A 657 25.58 -0.75 10.52
N VAL A 658 26.90 -0.71 10.54
CA VAL A 658 27.67 0.46 10.97
C VAL A 658 28.38 1.11 9.81
N GLU A 659 28.50 2.42 9.87
CA GLU A 659 29.19 3.25 8.90
C GLU A 659 30.53 3.72 9.46
N ALA A 660 31.61 3.41 8.75
CA ALA A 660 32.94 3.93 9.05
C ALA A 660 33.03 5.42 8.73
N PRO A 661 33.87 6.19 9.43
CA PRO A 661 34.12 7.59 9.08
C PRO A 661 34.56 7.74 7.62
N ARG A 662 34.00 8.73 6.92
CA ARG A 662 34.31 9.00 5.52
C ARG A 662 34.59 10.50 5.31
N PRO A 663 35.69 10.86 4.64
CA PRO A 663 36.80 9.99 4.26
C PRO A 663 37.58 9.52 5.50
N PHE A 664 38.24 8.37 5.40
CA PHE A 664 39.24 7.89 6.37
C PHE A 664 40.43 7.32 5.63
N ILE A 665 41.59 7.99 5.74
CA ILE A 665 42.85 7.60 5.11
C ILE A 665 43.32 6.32 5.79
N HIS A 666 43.35 5.22 5.03
CA HIS A 666 43.73 3.91 5.55
C HIS A 666 45.04 3.41 4.96
N THR A 667 45.88 4.31 4.45
CA THR A 667 47.23 4.01 3.94
C THR A 667 48.29 4.70 4.77
N LEU A 668 49.50 4.14 4.83
CA LEU A 668 50.64 4.75 5.51
C LEU A 668 51.66 5.30 4.50
N PRO A 669 52.16 6.52 4.71
CA PRO A 669 53.15 7.11 3.81
C PRO A 669 54.52 6.44 3.97
N PRO A 670 55.38 6.52 2.95
CA PRO A 670 56.77 6.06 3.07
C PRO A 670 57.53 6.91 4.09
N GLN A 671 58.38 6.26 4.89
CA GLN A 671 59.26 6.96 5.83
C GLN A 671 60.53 7.51 5.17
N ASN A 672 60.94 6.92 4.05
CA ASN A 672 62.19 7.25 3.36
C ASN A 672 61.97 7.37 1.84
N ALA A 673 62.71 8.29 1.20
CA ALA A 673 62.89 8.34 -0.25
C ALA A 673 64.38 8.54 -0.58
N VAL A 674 64.82 8.01 -1.73
CA VAL A 674 66.23 8.06 -2.13
C VAL A 674 66.47 9.24 -3.07
N ALA A 675 67.47 10.06 -2.77
CA ALA A 675 67.86 11.17 -3.64
C ALA A 675 68.21 10.68 -5.06
N GLY A 676 67.63 11.31 -6.07
CA GLY A 676 67.76 10.95 -7.48
C GLY A 676 66.80 9.85 -7.95
N GLN A 677 65.93 9.31 -7.09
CA GLN A 677 64.90 8.34 -7.46
C GLN A 677 63.49 8.88 -7.18
N THR A 678 62.56 8.61 -8.08
CA THR A 678 61.15 8.93 -7.87
C THR A 678 60.52 7.92 -6.91
N CYS A 679 59.93 8.42 -5.82
CA CYS A 679 59.10 7.64 -4.91
C CYS A 679 57.61 7.97 -5.18
N THR A 680 56.74 6.96 -5.14
CA THR A 680 55.29 7.16 -5.29
C THR A 680 54.54 6.55 -4.13
N TYR A 681 53.45 7.21 -3.74
CA TYR A 681 52.58 6.80 -2.65
C TYR A 681 51.13 7.06 -3.06
N LEU A 682 50.32 6.00 -3.14
CA LEU A 682 48.90 6.12 -3.45
C LEU A 682 48.12 6.23 -2.15
N ILE A 683 47.56 7.42 -1.90
CA ILE A 683 46.69 7.66 -0.76
C ILE A 683 45.34 7.02 -1.06
N LYS A 684 44.89 6.10 -0.19
CA LYS A 684 43.54 5.54 -0.25
C LYS A 684 42.75 5.97 0.98
N ALA A 685 41.49 6.33 0.74
CA ALA A 685 40.55 6.68 1.79
C ALA A 685 39.24 5.93 1.58
N LEU A 686 38.57 5.60 2.69
CA LEU A 686 37.23 5.04 2.65
C LEU A 686 36.29 6.00 1.94
N ARG A 687 35.41 5.44 1.11
CA ARG A 687 34.44 6.18 0.30
C ARG A 687 33.18 5.35 0.13
N SER A 688 32.04 5.99 0.01
CA SER A 688 30.79 5.32 -0.38
C SER A 688 30.53 5.46 -1.87
N THR A 689 29.93 4.44 -2.49
CA THR A 689 29.31 4.53 -3.81
C THR A 689 27.93 5.18 -3.78
N GLY A 690 27.39 5.44 -2.58
CA GLY A 690 26.07 5.98 -2.36
C GLY A 690 25.00 4.91 -2.18
N ASP A 691 23.75 5.30 -2.43
CA ASP A 691 22.55 4.45 -2.42
C ASP A 691 21.67 4.76 -3.65
N LEU A 692 20.73 3.86 -3.93
CA LEU A 692 19.76 4.03 -5.00
C LEU A 692 18.71 5.08 -4.60
N ARG A 693 18.62 6.18 -5.36
CA ARG A 693 17.71 7.29 -5.06
C ARG A 693 16.88 7.71 -6.26
N CYS A 694 15.60 7.94 -5.99
CA CYS A 694 14.67 8.53 -6.92
C CYS A 694 14.73 10.06 -6.87
N ILE A 695 14.79 10.71 -8.04
CA ILE A 695 14.65 12.17 -8.19
C ILE A 695 13.57 12.51 -9.21
N SER A 696 13.04 13.72 -9.15
CA SER A 696 12.01 14.21 -10.07
C SER A 696 12.68 14.92 -11.24
N ASP A 697 12.24 14.57 -12.45
CA ASP A 697 12.56 15.26 -13.69
C ASP A 697 11.29 15.95 -14.22
N GLY A 698 10.96 17.09 -13.64
CA GLY A 698 9.68 17.76 -13.87
C GLY A 698 8.49 17.06 -13.19
N PRO A 699 7.25 17.52 -13.47
CA PRO A 699 6.09 17.24 -12.62
C PRO A 699 5.61 15.78 -12.62
N HIS A 700 6.01 14.97 -13.60
CA HIS A 700 5.46 13.61 -13.81
C HIS A 700 6.51 12.56 -14.18
N ARG A 701 7.79 12.84 -14.00
CA ARG A 701 8.85 11.87 -14.28
C ARG A 701 9.75 11.71 -13.08
N TYR A 702 10.05 10.46 -12.81
CA TYR A 702 10.86 10.01 -11.70
C TYR A 702 11.94 9.08 -12.23
N PHE A 703 13.18 9.35 -11.83
CA PHE A 703 14.35 8.60 -12.25
C PHE A 703 15.13 8.13 -11.03
N SER A 704 15.30 6.81 -10.92
CA SER A 704 16.17 6.18 -9.93
C SER A 704 17.58 5.98 -10.48
N ALA A 705 18.59 6.32 -9.67
CA ALA A 705 19.99 5.94 -9.90
C ALA A 705 20.76 5.91 -8.58
N PHE A 706 21.93 5.29 -8.58
CA PHE A 706 22.90 5.46 -7.49
C PHE A 706 23.36 6.92 -7.40
N ARG A 707 23.30 7.50 -6.20
CA ARG A 707 23.59 8.91 -5.92
C ARG A 707 24.29 9.08 -4.58
N ASP A 708 24.82 10.28 -4.36
CA ASP A 708 25.48 10.66 -3.10
C ASP A 708 26.74 9.85 -2.77
N GLY A 709 27.33 9.20 -3.79
CA GLY A 709 28.66 8.65 -3.71
C GLY A 709 29.71 9.72 -3.41
N ASP A 710 30.74 9.34 -2.68
CA ASP A 710 31.85 10.22 -2.36
C ASP A 710 32.74 10.44 -3.59
N GLU A 711 33.00 11.71 -3.90
CA GLU A 711 34.05 12.12 -4.82
C GLU A 711 35.25 12.65 -4.03
N PRO A 712 36.23 11.80 -3.65
CA PRO A 712 37.37 12.23 -2.87
C PRO A 712 38.27 13.19 -3.66
N ARG A 713 38.67 14.28 -3.00
CA ARG A 713 39.66 15.25 -3.48
C ARG A 713 40.84 15.30 -2.56
N PHE A 714 42.04 15.20 -3.14
CA PHE A 714 43.30 15.15 -2.41
C PHE A 714 44.02 16.50 -2.54
N LEU A 715 44.39 17.09 -1.41
CA LEU A 715 44.98 18.44 -1.36
C LEU A 715 46.26 18.42 -0.51
N LEU A 716 47.30 19.08 -1.00
CA LEU A 716 48.51 19.36 -0.22
C LEU A 716 48.28 20.61 0.62
N ASP A 717 48.50 20.48 1.92
CA ASP A 717 48.46 21.60 2.87
C ASP A 717 49.86 22.12 3.16
N GLU A 718 50.83 21.21 3.26
CA GLU A 718 52.24 21.52 3.46
C GLU A 718 53.09 20.50 2.69
N ALA A 719 53.98 20.97 1.81
CA ALA A 719 54.94 20.09 1.15
C ALA A 719 56.11 20.87 0.52
N PRO A 720 57.31 20.28 0.42
CA PRO A 720 58.41 20.80 -0.39
C PRO A 720 58.08 20.81 -1.89
N SER A 721 58.82 21.61 -2.66
CA SER A 721 58.61 21.77 -4.11
C SER A 721 58.83 20.51 -4.95
N PHE A 722 59.50 19.49 -4.42
CA PHE A 722 59.72 18.21 -5.11
C PHE A 722 58.60 17.19 -4.89
N ILE A 723 57.55 17.55 -4.14
CA ILE A 723 56.35 16.76 -3.93
C ILE A 723 55.23 17.26 -4.85
N HIS A 724 54.56 16.33 -5.52
CA HIS A 724 53.35 16.57 -6.28
C HIS A 724 52.26 15.61 -5.83
N LEU A 725 51.03 16.08 -5.67
CA LEU A 725 49.86 15.24 -5.37
C LEU A 725 48.82 15.45 -6.46
N ASP A 726 48.43 14.37 -7.11
CA ASP A 726 47.29 14.40 -8.03
C ASP A 726 45.97 14.47 -7.26
N ALA A 727 45.22 15.55 -7.48
CA ALA A 727 44.03 15.86 -6.71
C ALA A 727 42.83 14.92 -6.93
N ASN A 728 42.85 14.09 -7.98
CA ASN A 728 41.77 13.16 -8.33
C ASN A 728 42.09 11.73 -7.93
N THR A 729 43.35 11.32 -8.12
CA THR A 729 43.79 9.94 -7.95
C THR A 729 44.41 9.67 -6.58
N GLY A 730 44.85 10.71 -5.87
CA GLY A 730 45.58 10.57 -4.61
C GLY A 730 47.01 10.07 -4.78
N LEU A 731 47.55 10.07 -6.00
CA LEU A 731 48.93 9.69 -6.26
C LEU A 731 49.88 10.82 -5.86
N LEU A 732 50.56 10.62 -4.73
CA LEU A 732 51.69 11.46 -4.31
C LEU A 732 52.96 10.96 -4.99
N THR A 733 53.68 11.88 -5.63
CA THR A 733 54.97 11.64 -6.28
C THR A 733 56.03 12.54 -5.67
N ALA A 734 57.12 11.95 -5.20
CA ALA A 734 58.29 12.65 -4.69
C ALA A 734 59.47 12.43 -5.64
N ALA A 735 60.08 13.52 -6.13
CA ALA A 735 61.27 13.48 -7.00
C ALA A 735 62.46 14.26 -6.37
N PRO A 736 63.00 13.81 -5.23
CA PRO A 736 64.03 14.53 -4.49
C PRO A 736 65.41 14.46 -5.19
N GLY A 737 66.10 15.58 -5.32
CA GLY A 737 67.54 15.67 -5.64
C GLY A 737 68.47 15.61 -4.40
N PRO A 738 69.80 15.50 -4.56
CA PRO A 738 70.78 15.49 -3.46
C PRO A 738 70.74 16.72 -2.53
N GLU A 739 70.26 17.85 -3.03
CA GLU A 739 70.04 19.08 -2.26
C GLU A 739 68.90 18.97 -1.24
N HIS A 740 68.07 17.93 -1.34
CA HIS A 740 66.94 17.69 -0.46
C HIS A 740 67.23 16.68 0.66
N LEU A 741 68.49 16.26 0.89
CA LEU A 741 68.83 15.33 1.99
C LEU A 741 68.35 15.84 3.36
N GLY A 742 67.81 14.92 4.18
CA GLY A 742 67.24 15.23 5.51
C GLY A 742 65.72 15.06 5.58
N TYR A 743 65.11 15.52 6.67
CA TYR A 743 63.66 15.38 6.93
C TYR A 743 62.87 16.53 6.31
N HIS A 744 61.75 16.19 5.68
CA HIS A 744 60.77 17.14 5.17
C HIS A 744 59.36 16.78 5.62
N THR A 745 58.66 17.73 6.21
CA THR A 745 57.28 17.56 6.63
C THR A 745 56.34 17.68 5.44
N ILE A 746 55.41 16.73 5.33
CA ILE A 746 54.36 16.69 4.33
C ILE A 746 53.03 16.52 5.05
N THR A 747 52.09 17.42 4.79
CA THR A 747 50.71 17.32 5.26
C THR A 747 49.76 17.38 4.08
N PHE A 748 48.86 16.41 3.99
CA PHE A 748 47.79 16.38 3.00
C PHE A 748 46.44 16.09 3.65
N ARG A 749 45.38 16.48 2.94
CA ARG A 749 43.99 16.16 3.32
C ARG A 749 43.24 15.50 2.19
N VAL A 750 42.28 14.67 2.59
CA VAL A 750 41.23 14.14 1.72
C VAL A 750 39.92 14.78 2.14
N GLN A 751 39.18 15.32 1.18
CA GLN A 751 37.83 15.84 1.39
C GLN A 751 36.85 15.08 0.49
N ASN A 752 35.65 14.79 0.96
CA ASN A 752 34.57 14.27 0.09
C ASN A 752 33.55 15.37 -0.25
N GLY A 753 32.74 15.12 -1.28
CA GLY A 753 31.65 16.01 -1.68
C GLY A 753 30.53 16.19 -0.64
N GLN A 754 30.57 15.43 0.46
CA GLN A 754 29.59 15.42 1.55
C GLN A 754 30.06 16.19 2.80
N GLY A 755 31.19 16.90 2.72
CA GLY A 755 31.71 17.76 3.79
C GLY A 755 32.64 17.07 4.80
N GLY A 756 32.89 15.76 4.64
CA GLY A 756 33.87 15.01 5.42
C GLY A 756 35.31 15.36 5.03
N VAL A 757 36.20 15.36 6.03
CA VAL A 757 37.63 15.66 5.87
C VAL A 757 38.47 14.73 6.75
N ASP A 758 39.57 14.22 6.22
CA ASP A 758 40.64 13.56 6.98
C ASP A 758 42.00 14.12 6.56
N LEU A 759 42.94 14.18 7.50
CA LEU A 759 44.26 14.79 7.39
C LEU A 759 45.31 13.78 7.81
N GLN A 760 46.41 13.69 7.06
CA GLN A 760 47.59 12.91 7.45
C GLN A 760 48.84 13.75 7.23
N GLY A 761 49.64 13.89 8.29
CA GLY A 761 50.95 14.54 8.28
C GLY A 761 52.04 13.51 8.61
N PHE A 762 53.19 13.62 7.94
CA PHE A 762 54.34 12.77 8.19
C PHE A 762 55.65 13.47 7.79
N ASP A 763 56.76 13.00 8.35
CA ASP A 763 58.10 13.41 7.92
C ASP A 763 58.69 12.38 6.98
N LEU A 764 59.13 12.85 5.80
CA LEU A 764 59.83 12.04 4.80
C LEU A 764 61.34 12.30 4.90
N GLU A 765 62.12 11.27 5.21
CA GLU A 765 63.58 11.35 5.18
C GLU A 765 64.11 11.11 3.76
N ILE A 766 64.86 12.07 3.23
CA ILE A 766 65.58 11.89 1.97
C ILE A 766 66.99 11.38 2.29
N ILE A 767 67.27 10.16 1.87
CA ILE A 767 68.54 9.46 2.09
C ILE A 767 69.40 9.46 0.83
N ALA A 768 70.72 9.37 1.02
CA ALA A 768 71.65 9.19 -0.09
C ALA A 768 71.50 7.80 -0.73
N LEU A 769 71.83 7.72 -2.01
CA LEU A 769 71.73 6.52 -2.84
C LEU A 769 72.79 5.47 -2.49
#